data_AF-A0A453PTT2-F1
#
_entry.id   AF-A0A453PTT2-F1
#
_cell.length_a   1.000
_cell.length_b   1.000
_cell.length_c   1.000
_cell.angle_alpha   90.00
_cell.angle_beta   90.00
_cell.angle_gamma   90.00
#
_symmetry.space_group_name_H-M   'P 1'
#
loop_
_entity.id
_entity.type
_entity.pdbx_description
1 polymer ?
#
loop_
_entity_poly.entity_id
_entity_poly.type
_entity_poly.pdbx_seq_one_letter_code
_entity_poly.pdbx_strand_id
1 'polypeptide(L)'
;MGSETTERNDTLLGNGVIGILAETVNMWERRAPLTPSHCARLVLGGGKRESGVNRIIVQPSTKRIHHDAQYEDAGCEISEDLSECGLIVGIKQPKLEMILPDRAYAFFSHTHKAQKENMPLLDKIMEERVSLFDYELIVDDDGKRMLAFGKFAGRAGLIDFLHGLGQRYLSLGYSTPFLSLGQSHMYPSLAAAKAAVIAIGEEIATYGLPSGICPIVFAFTGSGNVSQGAQEIFKLLPHTFVDAEKLPELSAGKSLPPHHQSTRRAFQLYGCVVTSKDMVAPKDPSRCFDKADYYAHPEHYRPVFHERIAPYASAIVNCMYWERRFPRLLSIDQLQQLMKNGCPLVGISDITCDIGGSIEFVNKSTSIERPFFRYDTSTNLYHDDMEGDGVICLAVDILPTEFSREASQHFGDILSRFVTSLASAKGLLELPSHLRRACIAYTGKLTPLYEYIPRMRKTMIELPPTPANSLPDKKYTTLVSLCGHLFDKFLINEALDIIETAGGSFHLVKCDVGQSIDDMSYSELEVGADDTTTLDKIIDSLTSIANAHRGDPNAAEISLKIGRVSECGIDDSMDKVGPKVLILGAGRVCRPAAEFLTSYQNIDQVHVVVASLYQKDAEETVDGIKNATAAQLDVSDTESLSNLVSQG
;
A
#
# COMPACT_ATOMS: atom_id res chain seq x y z
N MET A 1 -4.25 -4.71 62.71
CA MET A 1 -3.50 -4.23 61.53
C MET A 1 -4.11 -4.92 60.32
N GLY A 2 -5.20 -4.37 59.79
CA GLY A 2 -5.77 -4.81 58.52
C GLY A 2 -5.15 -3.97 57.42
N SER A 3 -4.43 -4.61 56.51
CA SER A 3 -3.86 -3.95 55.34
C SER A 3 -4.99 -3.57 54.40
N GLU A 4 -5.27 -2.26 54.31
CA GLU A 4 -6.02 -1.67 53.22
C GLU A 4 -5.28 -1.97 51.92
N THR A 5 -5.77 -2.94 51.16
CA THR A 5 -5.54 -3.02 49.72
C THR A 5 -6.23 -1.81 49.10
N THR A 6 -5.47 -0.72 48.92
CA THR A 6 -5.82 0.38 48.00
C THR A 6 -6.24 -0.22 46.67
N GLU A 7 -7.53 -0.11 46.33
CA GLU A 7 -8.02 -0.21 44.97
C GLU A 7 -7.15 0.72 44.11
N ARG A 8 -6.38 0.14 43.19
CA ARG A 8 -5.55 0.90 42.27
C ARG A 8 -6.49 1.67 41.35
N ASN A 9 -6.41 3.00 41.41
CA ASN A 9 -7.07 3.91 40.47
C ASN A 9 -6.96 3.37 39.04
N ASP A 10 -8.08 3.02 38.44
CA ASP A 10 -8.17 2.82 37.00
C ASP A 10 -7.68 4.11 36.34
N THR A 11 -6.57 4.03 35.61
CA THR A 11 -6.02 5.17 34.88
C THR A 11 -7.06 5.63 33.86
N LEU A 12 -7.74 6.74 34.15
CA LEU A 12 -8.78 7.28 33.29
C LEU A 12 -8.16 7.66 31.94
N LEU A 13 -8.77 7.18 30.86
CA LEU A 13 -8.35 7.52 29.49
C LEU A 13 -8.36 9.04 29.26
N GLY A 14 -9.38 9.73 29.78
CA GLY A 14 -9.57 11.16 29.67
C GLY A 14 -10.11 11.79 30.96
N ASN A 15 -9.61 12.98 31.29
CA ASN A 15 -10.04 13.78 32.45
C ASN A 15 -10.69 15.12 32.05
N GLY A 16 -10.97 15.32 30.76
CA GLY A 16 -11.49 16.56 30.19
C GLY A 16 -10.44 17.66 30.02
N VAL A 17 -9.15 17.40 30.28
CA VAL A 17 -8.05 18.34 30.04
C VAL A 17 -7.23 17.85 28.85
N ILE A 18 -7.12 18.70 27.83
CA ILE A 18 -6.39 18.40 26.59
C ILE A 18 -5.06 19.15 26.59
N GLY A 19 -3.96 18.44 26.35
CA GLY A 19 -2.66 19.01 26.06
C GLY A 19 -2.40 19.09 24.55
N ILE A 20 -1.86 20.21 24.06
CA ILE A 20 -1.38 20.34 22.68
C ILE A 20 0.13 20.45 22.70
N LEU A 21 0.81 19.50 22.04
CA LEU A 21 2.27 19.45 21.98
C LEU A 21 2.87 20.62 21.17
N ALA A 22 4.10 20.96 21.50
CA ALA A 22 4.99 21.68 20.60
C ALA A 22 5.72 20.67 19.70
N GLU A 23 5.47 20.73 18.39
CA GLU A 23 6.10 19.81 17.43
C GLU A 23 7.62 19.97 17.40
N THR A 24 8.37 18.87 17.48
CA THR A 24 9.85 18.90 17.55
C THR A 24 10.55 18.14 16.43
N VAL A 25 9.81 17.40 15.59
CA VAL A 25 10.38 16.44 14.62
C VAL A 25 11.34 17.06 13.61
N ASN A 26 11.02 18.23 13.05
CA ASN A 26 11.88 18.96 12.11
C ASN A 26 11.51 20.46 12.09
N MET A 27 12.29 21.28 11.38
CA MET A 27 12.08 22.73 11.32
C MET A 27 10.83 23.17 10.54
N TRP A 28 10.34 22.33 9.63
CA TRP A 28 9.20 22.63 8.75
C TRP A 28 7.86 22.25 9.37
N GLU A 29 7.84 21.34 10.34
CA GLU A 29 6.63 20.97 11.06
C GLU A 29 6.17 22.10 11.97
N ARG A 30 5.34 22.98 11.40
CA ARG A 30 4.74 24.15 12.04
C ARG A 30 3.23 23.98 12.23
N ARG A 31 2.68 22.84 11.82
CA ARG A 31 1.24 22.55 11.97
C ARG A 31 0.88 22.34 13.44
N ALA A 32 -0.41 22.37 13.72
CA ALA A 32 -0.98 22.03 15.01
C ALA A 32 -2.22 21.13 14.82
N PRO A 33 -2.49 20.18 15.73
CA PRO A 33 -3.66 19.30 15.64
C PRO A 33 -4.98 20.07 15.81
N LEU A 34 -4.98 21.13 16.61
CA LEU A 34 -6.10 22.05 16.81
C LEU A 34 -5.61 23.49 16.65
N THR A 35 -6.38 24.30 15.94
CA THR A 35 -6.12 25.74 15.76
C THR A 35 -6.80 26.54 16.88
N PRO A 36 -6.42 27.80 17.11
CA PRO A 36 -7.09 28.66 18.10
C PRO A 36 -8.61 28.69 17.94
N SER A 37 -9.11 28.70 16.70
CA SER A 37 -10.56 28.66 16.45
C SER A 37 -11.22 27.36 16.90
N HIS A 38 -10.52 26.22 16.80
CA HIS A 38 -11.00 24.93 17.30
C HIS A 38 -11.04 24.95 18.82
N CYS A 39 -9.96 25.42 19.46
CA CYS A 39 -9.86 25.52 20.90
C CYS A 39 -10.94 26.43 21.48
N ALA A 40 -11.17 27.61 20.90
CA ALA A 40 -12.25 28.51 21.29
C ALA A 40 -13.62 27.81 21.22
N ARG A 41 -13.89 27.02 20.16
CA ARG A 41 -15.14 26.25 20.07
C ARG A 41 -15.27 25.18 21.15
N LEU A 42 -14.18 24.48 21.47
CA LEU A 42 -14.17 23.43 22.49
C LEU A 42 -14.30 23.98 23.91
N VAL A 43 -13.65 25.12 24.20
CA VAL A 43 -13.64 25.76 25.54
C VAL A 43 -14.86 26.66 25.75
N LEU A 44 -15.19 27.54 24.80
CA LEU A 44 -16.25 28.55 24.94
C LEU A 44 -17.62 28.08 24.47
N GLY A 45 -17.69 27.10 23.55
CA GLY A 45 -18.95 26.53 23.06
C GLY A 45 -19.71 25.73 24.13
N GLY A 46 -19.07 25.44 25.28
CA GLY A 46 -19.57 24.67 26.41
C GLY A 46 -20.51 25.41 27.36
N GLY A 47 -21.36 26.32 26.86
CA GLY A 47 -22.46 26.91 27.64
C GLY A 47 -23.46 25.88 28.22
N LYS A 48 -23.29 24.61 27.86
CA LYS A 48 -23.82 23.45 28.58
C LYS A 48 -22.65 22.57 29.00
N ARG A 49 -22.71 22.03 30.21
CA ARG A 49 -21.79 21.05 30.83
C ARG A 49 -21.65 19.71 30.06
N GLU A 50 -21.95 19.69 28.77
CA GLU A 50 -22.02 18.51 27.89
C GLU A 50 -20.81 18.37 26.95
N SER A 51 -19.89 19.36 26.87
CA SER A 51 -18.76 19.31 25.91
C SER A 51 -17.63 18.35 26.30
N GLY A 52 -17.61 17.84 27.54
CA GLY A 52 -16.59 16.90 28.02
C GLY A 52 -15.15 17.45 28.11
N VAL A 53 -14.90 18.68 27.65
CA VAL A 53 -13.61 19.37 27.65
C VAL A 53 -13.69 20.57 28.59
N ASN A 54 -12.88 20.56 29.64
CA ASN A 54 -12.85 21.58 30.69
C ASN A 54 -11.77 22.63 30.42
N ARG A 55 -10.57 22.19 30.00
CA ARG A 55 -9.37 23.03 29.84
C ARG A 55 -8.55 22.53 28.66
N ILE A 56 -7.88 23.45 27.99
CA ILE A 56 -6.89 23.13 26.96
C ILE A 56 -5.58 23.82 27.34
N ILE A 57 -4.53 23.04 27.45
CA ILE A 57 -3.17 23.47 27.78
C ILE A 57 -2.32 23.30 26.54
N VAL A 58 -1.60 24.35 26.15
CA VAL A 58 -0.80 24.38 24.94
C VAL A 58 0.65 24.59 25.34
N GLN A 59 1.53 23.70 24.90
CA GLN A 59 2.96 23.91 25.07
C GLN A 59 3.40 25.15 24.29
N PRO A 60 4.22 26.03 24.89
CA PRO A 60 4.80 27.17 24.19
C PRO A 60 5.51 26.75 22.91
N SER A 61 5.35 27.52 21.82
CA SER A 61 6.08 27.23 20.59
C SER A 61 6.39 28.48 19.79
N THR A 62 7.68 28.72 19.59
CA THR A 62 8.18 29.77 18.69
C THR A 62 8.10 29.40 17.21
N LYS A 63 7.82 28.12 16.89
CA LYS A 63 7.81 27.58 15.52
C LYS A 63 6.40 27.43 14.94
N ARG A 64 5.42 27.08 15.78
CA ARG A 64 4.03 26.81 15.39
C ARG A 64 3.45 27.96 14.56
N ILE A 65 2.65 27.63 13.53
CA ILE A 65 2.05 28.60 12.60
C ILE A 65 0.98 29.50 13.25
N HIS A 66 0.47 29.07 14.40
CA HIS A 66 -0.42 29.80 15.28
C HIS A 66 0.34 30.15 16.55
N HIS A 67 0.38 31.43 16.91
CA HIS A 67 1.14 31.92 18.05
C HIS A 67 0.43 31.62 19.37
N ASP A 68 1.20 31.49 20.45
CA ASP A 68 0.69 31.20 21.80
C ASP A 68 -0.37 32.22 22.25
N ALA A 69 -0.14 33.52 21.98
CA ALA A 69 -1.13 34.58 22.26
C ALA A 69 -2.49 34.35 21.59
N GLN A 70 -2.53 33.72 20.40
CA GLN A 70 -3.80 33.41 19.74
C GLN A 70 -4.55 32.29 20.48
N TYR A 71 -3.84 31.35 21.11
CA TYR A 71 -4.44 30.33 21.95
C TYR A 71 -4.91 30.91 23.29
N GLU A 72 -4.16 31.83 23.90
CA GLU A 72 -4.59 32.58 25.09
C GLU A 72 -5.89 33.34 24.82
N ASP A 73 -5.96 34.08 23.70
CA ASP A 73 -7.18 34.78 23.26
C ASP A 73 -8.36 33.83 23.03
N ALA A 74 -8.08 32.56 22.70
CA ALA A 74 -9.08 31.50 22.53
C ALA A 74 -9.51 30.84 23.85
N GLY A 75 -8.94 31.25 24.99
CA GLY A 75 -9.23 30.70 26.32
C GLY A 75 -8.38 29.47 26.70
N CYS A 76 -7.27 29.23 26.01
CA CYS A 76 -6.31 28.18 26.40
C CYS A 76 -5.31 28.70 27.43
N GLU A 77 -4.71 27.75 28.14
CA GLU A 77 -3.58 28.01 29.04
C GLU A 77 -2.27 27.65 28.35
N ILE A 78 -1.24 28.46 28.53
CA ILE A 78 0.10 28.21 27.99
C ILE A 78 0.98 27.65 29.10
N SER A 79 1.50 26.43 28.92
CA SER A 79 2.36 25.77 29.91
C SER A 79 3.24 24.71 29.25
N GLU A 80 4.51 24.65 29.65
CA GLU A 80 5.43 23.55 29.26
C GLU A 80 4.97 22.21 29.85
N ASP A 81 4.41 22.25 31.06
CA ASP A 81 3.95 21.07 31.77
C ASP A 81 2.54 20.66 31.31
N LEU A 82 2.45 19.46 30.77
CA LEU A 82 1.20 18.80 30.36
C LEU A 82 0.77 17.69 31.34
N SER A 83 1.40 17.60 32.52
CA SER A 83 1.17 16.53 33.49
C SER A 83 -0.29 16.40 33.92
N GLU A 84 -1.07 17.49 33.94
CA GLU A 84 -2.49 17.44 34.29
C GLU A 84 -3.43 17.08 33.13
N CYS A 85 -2.92 17.00 31.90
CA CYS A 85 -3.73 16.63 30.73
C CYS A 85 -4.00 15.13 30.73
N GLY A 86 -5.24 14.70 30.57
CA GLY A 86 -5.56 13.27 30.38
C GLY A 86 -5.27 12.82 28.94
N LEU A 87 -5.57 13.70 27.97
CA LEU A 87 -5.31 13.50 26.55
C LEU A 87 -4.26 14.50 26.08
N ILE A 88 -3.23 14.03 25.38
CA ILE A 88 -2.20 14.86 24.75
C ILE A 88 -2.25 14.63 23.24
N VAL A 89 -2.37 15.70 22.46
CA VAL A 89 -2.47 15.63 20.99
C VAL A 89 -1.29 16.33 20.31
N GLY A 90 -0.84 15.75 19.21
CA GLY A 90 0.20 16.29 18.32
C GLY A 90 -0.07 15.87 16.88
N ILE A 91 0.59 16.47 15.90
CA ILE A 91 0.60 15.99 14.51
C ILE A 91 1.56 14.81 14.38
N LYS A 92 2.80 14.97 14.84
CA LYS A 92 3.85 13.95 14.75
C LYS A 92 4.21 13.40 16.12
N GLN A 93 4.99 12.32 16.10
CA GLN A 93 5.48 11.68 17.31
C GLN A 93 6.36 12.65 18.13
N PRO A 94 6.13 12.80 19.44
CA PRO A 94 7.02 13.54 20.32
C PRO A 94 8.31 12.76 20.57
N LYS A 95 9.32 13.42 21.14
CA LYS A 95 10.53 12.73 21.59
C LYS A 95 10.22 11.80 22.77
N LEU A 96 11.02 10.76 22.95
CA LEU A 96 10.78 9.73 23.98
C LEU A 96 10.73 10.32 25.39
N GLU A 97 11.57 11.33 25.68
CA GLU A 97 11.62 12.03 26.97
C GLU A 97 10.39 12.92 27.24
N MET A 98 9.57 13.21 26.23
CA MET A 98 8.35 14.00 26.36
C MET A 98 7.11 13.12 26.63
N ILE A 99 7.27 11.79 26.63
CA ILE A 99 6.18 10.86 26.93
C ILE A 99 5.96 10.82 28.44
N LEU A 100 4.79 11.26 28.86
CA LEU A 100 4.38 11.27 30.26
C LEU A 100 3.64 9.97 30.61
N PRO A 101 3.89 9.40 31.81
CA PRO A 101 3.23 8.17 32.24
C PRO A 101 1.73 8.33 32.42
N ASP A 102 1.00 7.24 32.20
CA ASP A 102 -0.41 7.12 32.54
C ASP A 102 -1.30 8.17 31.82
N ARG A 103 -1.00 8.45 30.55
CA ARG A 103 -1.72 9.41 29.69
C ARG A 103 -2.26 8.78 28.43
N ALA A 104 -3.24 9.43 27.80
CA ALA A 104 -3.63 9.14 26.42
C ALA A 104 -2.89 10.09 25.46
N TYR A 105 -2.38 9.55 24.37
CA TYR A 105 -1.77 10.33 23.28
C TYR A 105 -2.47 10.05 21.95
N ALA A 106 -2.65 11.08 21.13
CA ALA A 106 -3.10 10.93 19.75
C ALA A 106 -2.23 11.73 18.77
N PHE A 107 -1.61 11.03 17.82
CA PHE A 107 -0.76 11.58 16.75
C PHE A 107 -0.54 10.54 15.65
N PHE A 108 0.10 10.90 14.53
CA PHE A 108 0.56 9.91 13.55
C PHE A 108 1.77 9.16 14.10
N SER A 109 1.56 8.01 14.73
CA SER A 109 2.63 7.28 15.42
C SER A 109 3.52 6.50 14.46
N HIS A 110 2.97 6.08 13.32
CA HIS A 110 3.68 5.24 12.35
C HIS A 110 4.27 3.99 13.01
N THR A 111 3.50 3.35 13.91
CA THR A 111 3.90 2.15 14.65
C THR A 111 3.13 0.89 14.26
N HIS A 112 1.90 1.01 13.75
CA HIS A 112 1.05 -0.16 13.51
C HIS A 112 1.57 -1.09 12.41
N LYS A 113 2.43 -0.62 11.49
CA LYS A 113 3.05 -1.48 10.46
C LYS A 113 4.39 -2.06 10.92
N ALA A 114 4.67 -2.02 12.22
CA ALA A 114 5.92 -2.46 12.84
C ALA A 114 7.18 -1.78 12.26
N GLN A 115 7.06 -0.51 11.85
CA GLN A 115 8.17 0.26 11.28
C GLN A 115 9.33 0.38 12.28
N LYS A 116 10.50 -0.13 11.91
CA LYS A 116 11.68 -0.29 12.78
C LYS A 116 12.06 1.00 13.50
N GLU A 117 12.02 2.12 12.80
CA GLU A 117 12.38 3.45 13.27
C GLU A 117 11.47 3.96 14.41
N ASN A 118 10.21 3.55 14.47
CA ASN A 118 9.25 4.00 15.49
C ASN A 118 8.97 2.94 16.57
N MET A 119 9.59 1.76 16.50
CA MET A 119 9.44 0.76 17.57
C MET A 119 9.94 1.23 18.94
N PRO A 120 11.04 2.00 19.07
CA PRO A 120 11.43 2.58 20.35
C PRO A 120 10.36 3.47 20.99
N LEU A 121 9.57 4.17 20.16
CA LEU A 121 8.41 4.94 20.65
C LEU A 121 7.34 4.02 21.21
N LEU A 122 6.99 2.95 20.49
CA LEU A 122 5.99 1.98 20.98
C LEU A 122 6.44 1.30 22.28
N ASP A 123 7.73 0.98 22.40
CA ASP A 123 8.31 0.44 23.64
C ASP A 123 8.14 1.43 24.80
N LYS A 124 8.48 2.71 24.59
CA LYS A 124 8.29 3.77 25.59
C LYS A 124 6.82 3.95 25.98
N ILE A 125 5.90 3.88 25.01
CA ILE A 125 4.45 3.96 25.23
C ILE A 125 3.98 2.81 26.13
N MET A 126 4.48 1.60 25.91
CA MET A 126 4.14 0.44 26.74
C MET A 126 4.70 0.58 28.17
N GLU A 127 5.97 0.98 28.28
CA GLU A 127 6.69 1.12 29.55
C GLU A 127 6.05 2.19 30.46
N GLU A 128 5.61 3.30 29.88
CA GLU A 128 4.97 4.42 30.58
C GLU A 128 3.45 4.24 30.78
N ARG A 129 2.90 3.07 30.46
CA ARG A 129 1.46 2.77 30.55
C ARG A 129 0.58 3.75 29.78
N VAL A 130 1.07 4.26 28.65
CA VAL A 130 0.33 5.18 27.80
C VAL A 130 -0.72 4.46 26.96
N SER A 131 -1.83 5.15 26.72
CA SER A 131 -2.82 4.76 25.71
C SER A 131 -2.55 5.54 24.42
N LEU A 132 -2.26 4.87 23.31
CA LEU A 132 -1.86 5.47 22.04
C LEU A 132 -2.95 5.32 20.97
N PHE A 133 -3.40 6.44 20.42
CA PHE A 133 -4.34 6.50 19.30
C PHE A 133 -3.61 7.00 18.05
N ASP A 134 -3.65 6.23 16.97
CA ASP A 134 -3.07 6.62 15.70
C ASP A 134 -4.14 7.21 14.78
N TYR A 135 -3.93 8.46 14.36
CA TYR A 135 -4.84 9.15 13.44
C TYR A 135 -4.97 8.44 12.08
N GLU A 136 -3.98 7.65 11.66
CA GLU A 136 -4.05 6.87 10.41
C GLU A 136 -5.16 5.82 10.45
N LEU A 137 -5.53 5.37 11.65
CA LEU A 137 -6.45 4.27 11.90
C LEU A 137 -7.88 4.75 12.23
N ILE A 138 -8.10 6.07 12.23
CA ILE A 138 -9.43 6.69 12.32
C ILE A 138 -10.05 6.69 10.92
N VAL A 139 -10.87 5.66 10.69
CA VAL A 139 -11.59 5.41 9.43
C VAL A 139 -13.10 5.48 9.64
N ASP A 140 -13.84 5.88 8.60
CA ASP A 140 -15.30 5.80 8.59
C ASP A 140 -15.79 4.35 8.40
N ASP A 141 -17.11 4.17 8.28
CA ASP A 141 -17.73 2.85 8.16
C ASP A 141 -17.40 2.16 6.82
N ASP A 142 -17.00 2.92 5.80
CA ASP A 142 -16.52 2.41 4.51
C ASP A 142 -15.00 2.13 4.52
N GLY A 143 -14.34 2.24 5.68
CA GLY A 143 -12.90 2.04 5.84
C GLY A 143 -12.05 3.18 5.31
N LYS A 144 -12.65 4.34 4.95
CA LYS A 144 -11.93 5.49 4.43
C LYS A 144 -11.37 6.32 5.57
N ARG A 145 -10.06 6.57 5.50
CA ARG A 145 -9.33 7.42 6.46
C ARG A 145 -9.90 8.84 6.49
N MET A 146 -10.22 9.30 7.70
CA MET A 146 -10.85 10.61 7.91
C MET A 146 -9.82 11.72 8.07
N LEU A 147 -8.71 11.46 8.78
CA LEU A 147 -7.67 12.45 9.10
C LEU A 147 -6.47 12.31 8.17
N ALA A 148 -6.41 13.10 7.11
CA ALA A 148 -5.31 13.06 6.14
C ALA A 148 -4.99 14.45 5.55
N PHE A 149 -3.76 14.60 5.05
CA PHE A 149 -3.27 15.85 4.45
C PHE A 149 -3.16 15.83 2.93
N GLY A 150 -3.70 14.80 2.28
CA GLY A 150 -3.42 14.50 0.87
C GLY A 150 -3.63 15.67 -0.09
N LYS A 151 -4.71 16.44 0.06
CA LYS A 151 -4.97 17.62 -0.79
C LYS A 151 -3.86 18.68 -0.68
N PHE A 152 -3.31 18.89 0.51
CA PHE A 152 -2.23 19.85 0.72
C PHE A 152 -0.90 19.35 0.15
N ALA A 153 -0.62 18.04 0.25
CA ALA A 153 0.53 17.43 -0.41
C ALA A 153 0.46 17.64 -1.93
N GLY A 154 -0.70 17.39 -2.54
CA GLY A 154 -0.93 17.62 -3.97
C GLY A 154 -0.74 19.07 -4.39
N ARG A 155 -1.29 20.02 -3.62
CA ARG A 155 -1.16 21.46 -3.90
C ARG A 155 0.28 21.94 -3.80
N ALA A 156 0.96 21.61 -2.70
CA ALA A 156 2.35 22.01 -2.49
C ALA A 156 3.27 21.35 -3.52
N GLY A 157 3.13 20.03 -3.71
CA GLY A 157 3.92 19.28 -4.67
C GLY A 157 3.83 19.82 -6.09
N LEU A 158 2.62 20.20 -6.57
CA LEU A 158 2.53 20.80 -7.90
C LEU A 158 3.12 22.22 -7.97
N ILE A 159 2.89 23.08 -6.98
CA ILE A 159 3.45 24.44 -6.97
C ILE A 159 4.98 24.38 -7.00
N ASP A 160 5.56 23.55 -6.14
CA ASP A 160 7.01 23.35 -6.07
C ASP A 160 7.54 22.78 -7.36
N PHE A 161 6.86 21.77 -7.91
CA PHE A 161 7.25 21.18 -9.18
C PHE A 161 7.17 22.17 -10.35
N LEU A 162 6.17 23.05 -10.42
CA LEU A 162 6.11 24.13 -11.40
C LEU A 162 7.31 25.08 -11.24
N HIS A 163 7.67 25.46 -10.01
CA HIS A 163 8.88 26.24 -9.74
C HIS A 163 10.15 25.53 -10.27
N GLY A 164 10.29 24.23 -9.98
CA GLY A 164 11.40 23.41 -10.48
C GLY A 164 11.43 23.29 -12.00
N LEU A 165 10.27 23.16 -12.65
CA LEU A 165 10.17 23.19 -14.11
C LEU A 165 10.62 24.54 -14.68
N GLY A 166 10.35 25.66 -14.00
CA GLY A 166 10.87 26.97 -14.38
C GLY A 166 12.40 27.00 -14.43
N GLN A 167 13.05 26.49 -13.37
CA GLN A 167 14.51 26.38 -13.30
C GLN A 167 15.06 25.39 -14.35
N ARG A 168 14.40 24.25 -14.52
CA ARG A 168 14.83 23.21 -15.47
C ARG A 168 14.67 23.64 -16.92
N TYR A 169 13.59 24.33 -17.28
CA TYR A 169 13.46 24.87 -18.63
C TYR A 169 14.52 25.95 -18.90
N LEU A 170 14.84 26.78 -17.91
CA LEU A 170 15.91 27.78 -18.03
C LEU A 170 17.26 27.12 -18.32
N SER A 171 17.61 26.05 -17.60
CA SER A 171 18.87 25.30 -17.85
C SER A 171 18.90 24.63 -19.23
N LEU A 172 17.73 24.34 -19.80
CA LEU A 172 17.56 23.83 -21.17
C LEU A 172 17.49 24.95 -22.23
N GLY A 173 17.70 26.21 -21.84
CA GLY A 173 17.70 27.36 -22.74
C GLY A 173 16.32 27.98 -23.03
N TYR A 174 15.29 27.61 -22.26
CA TYR A 174 13.93 28.12 -22.41
C TYR A 174 13.50 28.98 -21.22
N SER A 175 13.26 30.26 -21.46
CA SER A 175 12.60 31.12 -20.47
C SER A 175 11.08 30.91 -20.51
N THR A 176 10.51 30.47 -19.39
CA THR A 176 9.08 30.20 -19.23
C THR A 176 8.52 30.98 -18.03
N PRO A 177 7.20 31.31 -18.02
CA PRO A 177 6.58 32.00 -16.90
C PRO A 177 6.70 31.25 -15.56
N PHE A 178 6.90 29.93 -15.59
CA PHE A 178 7.15 29.11 -14.40
C PHE A 178 8.36 29.60 -13.57
N LEU A 179 9.34 30.24 -14.20
CA LEU A 179 10.53 30.79 -13.52
C LEU A 179 10.18 31.87 -12.47
N SER A 180 9.06 32.56 -12.63
CA SER A 180 8.59 33.61 -11.72
C SER A 180 7.89 33.06 -10.47
N LEU A 181 7.63 31.75 -10.41
CA LEU A 181 6.96 31.11 -9.29
C LEU A 181 7.97 30.76 -8.19
N GLY A 182 7.71 31.13 -6.94
CA GLY A 182 8.41 30.62 -5.76
C GLY A 182 7.88 29.24 -5.30
N GLN A 183 8.62 28.59 -4.39
CA GLN A 183 8.17 27.37 -3.71
C GLN A 183 7.01 27.66 -2.75
N SER A 184 6.25 26.63 -2.39
CA SER A 184 4.99 26.76 -1.64
C SER A 184 5.19 27.46 -0.30
N HIS A 185 6.22 27.09 0.46
CA HIS A 185 6.52 27.71 1.76
C HIS A 185 6.91 29.19 1.69
N MET A 186 7.27 29.71 0.50
CA MET A 186 7.62 31.12 0.30
C MET A 186 6.39 32.03 0.27
N TYR A 187 5.19 31.46 0.13
CA TYR A 187 3.94 32.22 0.17
C TYR A 187 3.36 32.25 1.58
N PRO A 188 2.77 33.38 2.02
CA PRO A 188 2.18 33.49 3.35
C PRO A 188 0.88 32.69 3.54
N SER A 189 0.27 32.22 2.45
CA SER A 189 -0.97 31.42 2.44
C SER A 189 -1.13 30.66 1.12
N LEU A 190 -1.99 29.64 1.13
CA LEU A 190 -2.40 28.94 -0.09
C LEU A 190 -3.09 29.90 -1.08
N ALA A 191 -3.84 30.89 -0.59
CA ALA A 191 -4.48 31.89 -1.45
C ALA A 191 -3.44 32.73 -2.22
N ALA A 192 -2.37 33.17 -1.54
CA ALA A 192 -1.28 33.90 -2.17
C ALA A 192 -0.52 33.04 -3.19
N ALA A 193 -0.26 31.77 -2.87
CA ALA A 193 0.38 30.84 -3.79
C ALA A 193 -0.47 30.62 -5.06
N LYS A 194 -1.78 30.42 -4.90
CA LYS A 194 -2.72 30.33 -6.04
C LYS A 194 -2.75 31.60 -6.88
N ALA A 195 -2.72 32.78 -6.26
CA ALA A 195 -2.66 34.05 -6.97
C ALA A 195 -1.39 34.16 -7.84
N ALA A 196 -0.25 33.67 -7.35
CA ALA A 196 0.98 33.61 -8.15
C ALA A 196 0.86 32.63 -9.33
N VAL A 197 0.22 31.47 -9.13
CA VAL A 197 -0.06 30.52 -10.23
C VAL A 197 -1.01 31.12 -11.27
N ILE A 198 -2.03 31.86 -10.84
CA ILE A 198 -2.94 32.59 -11.74
C ILE A 198 -2.16 33.62 -12.56
N ALA A 199 -1.28 34.40 -11.94
CA ALA A 199 -0.50 35.42 -12.64
C ALA A 199 0.39 34.84 -13.75
N ILE A 200 1.09 33.73 -13.49
CA ILE A 200 1.85 33.04 -14.54
C ILE A 200 0.92 32.39 -15.57
N GLY A 201 -0.28 31.96 -15.17
CA GLY A 201 -1.30 31.43 -16.07
C GLY A 201 -1.81 32.48 -17.06
N GLU A 202 -2.04 33.71 -16.60
CA GLU A 202 -2.40 34.86 -17.44
C GLU A 202 -1.29 35.22 -18.42
N GLU A 203 -0.03 35.18 -17.99
CA GLU A 203 1.13 35.38 -18.86
C GLU A 203 1.20 34.27 -19.93
N ILE A 204 1.04 33.00 -19.52
CA ILE A 204 0.98 31.86 -20.43
C ILE A 204 -0.19 32.02 -21.40
N ALA A 205 -1.34 32.53 -21.00
CA ALA A 205 -2.53 32.73 -21.84
C ALA A 205 -2.41 33.92 -22.81
N THR A 206 -1.58 34.91 -22.47
CA THR A 206 -1.35 36.09 -23.30
C THR A 206 -0.26 35.87 -24.32
N TYR A 207 0.87 35.28 -23.90
CA TYR A 207 2.08 35.20 -24.72
C TYR A 207 2.42 33.79 -25.18
N GLY A 208 1.83 32.76 -24.60
CA GLY A 208 2.12 31.36 -24.90
C GLY A 208 3.46 30.88 -24.34
N LEU A 209 3.76 29.61 -24.57
CA LEU A 209 5.02 28.96 -24.19
C LEU A 209 5.93 28.81 -25.42
N PRO A 210 7.26 28.73 -25.25
CA PRO A 210 8.17 28.47 -26.37
C PRO A 210 7.77 27.21 -27.16
N SER A 211 7.65 27.30 -28.49
CA SER A 211 7.15 26.16 -29.27
C SER A 211 8.05 24.93 -29.21
N GLY A 212 9.34 25.10 -28.89
CA GLY A 212 10.30 24.00 -28.76
C GLY A 212 10.02 23.05 -27.58
N ILE A 213 9.22 23.47 -26.60
CA ILE A 213 8.80 22.63 -25.47
C ILE A 213 7.33 22.19 -25.56
N CYS A 214 6.60 22.64 -26.57
CA CYS A 214 5.19 22.31 -26.76
C CYS A 214 5.00 21.06 -27.64
N PRO A 215 3.94 20.26 -27.42
CA PRO A 215 2.99 20.35 -26.30
C PRO A 215 3.62 19.93 -24.97
N ILE A 216 3.21 20.59 -23.87
CA ILE A 216 3.56 20.17 -22.50
C ILE A 216 2.40 19.34 -21.96
N VAL A 217 2.67 18.10 -21.56
CA VAL A 217 1.65 17.18 -21.02
C VAL A 217 1.99 16.82 -19.57
N PHE A 218 1.07 17.12 -18.66
CA PHE A 218 1.11 16.70 -17.27
C PHE A 218 0.25 15.45 -17.07
N ALA A 219 0.88 14.32 -16.72
CA ALA A 219 0.20 13.09 -16.36
C ALA A 219 0.04 12.99 -14.83
N PHE A 220 -1.19 13.04 -14.33
CA PHE A 220 -1.52 12.91 -12.91
C PHE A 220 -1.95 11.48 -12.60
N THR A 221 -1.21 10.76 -11.75
CA THR A 221 -1.55 9.37 -11.42
C THR A 221 -2.57 9.29 -10.29
N GLY A 222 -3.58 8.44 -10.44
CA GLY A 222 -4.66 8.26 -9.47
C GLY A 222 -5.67 9.42 -9.43
N SER A 223 -6.75 9.22 -8.69
CA SER A 223 -7.88 10.16 -8.54
C SER A 223 -8.17 10.55 -7.09
N GLY A 224 -7.28 10.19 -6.17
CA GLY A 224 -7.40 10.48 -4.74
C GLY A 224 -7.14 11.94 -4.37
N ASN A 225 -7.15 12.21 -3.06
CA ASN A 225 -7.00 13.56 -2.50
C ASN A 225 -5.73 14.28 -2.99
N VAL A 226 -4.61 13.56 -3.14
CA VAL A 226 -3.34 14.12 -3.62
C VAL A 226 -3.47 14.59 -5.07
N SER A 227 -3.93 13.71 -5.97
CA SER A 227 -4.16 14.04 -7.37
C SER A 227 -5.15 15.20 -7.54
N GLN A 228 -6.23 15.23 -6.76
CA GLN A 228 -7.19 16.34 -6.77
C GLN A 228 -6.55 17.66 -6.32
N GLY A 229 -5.68 17.63 -5.30
CA GLY A 229 -4.95 18.82 -4.84
C GLY A 229 -3.98 19.36 -5.90
N ALA A 230 -3.26 18.48 -6.58
CA ALA A 230 -2.39 18.86 -7.70
C ALA A 230 -3.22 19.44 -8.86
N GLN A 231 -4.29 18.75 -9.27
CA GLN A 231 -5.18 19.22 -10.33
C GLN A 231 -5.82 20.58 -10.01
N GLU A 232 -6.13 20.86 -8.74
CA GLU A 232 -6.67 22.15 -8.31
C GLU A 232 -5.71 23.31 -8.63
N ILE A 233 -4.40 23.10 -8.44
CA ILE A 233 -3.38 24.08 -8.82
C ILE A 233 -3.21 24.12 -10.34
N PHE A 234 -3.15 22.97 -11.01
CA PHE A 234 -3.00 22.90 -12.47
C PHE A 234 -4.13 23.64 -13.20
N LYS A 235 -5.35 23.54 -12.67
CA LYS A 235 -6.55 24.18 -13.25
C LYS A 235 -6.51 25.71 -13.26
N LEU A 236 -5.57 26.32 -12.53
CA LEU A 236 -5.34 27.76 -12.54
C LEU A 236 -4.52 28.21 -13.77
N LEU A 237 -3.91 27.28 -14.51
CA LEU A 237 -3.20 27.54 -15.75
C LEU A 237 -4.16 27.41 -16.96
N PRO A 238 -3.87 28.05 -18.11
CA PRO A 238 -4.63 27.84 -19.35
C PRO A 238 -4.30 26.45 -19.92
N HIS A 239 -5.20 25.48 -19.73
CA HIS A 239 -4.96 24.08 -20.03
C HIS A 239 -6.12 23.42 -20.77
N THR A 240 -5.88 22.24 -21.35
CA THR A 240 -6.91 21.31 -21.83
C THR A 240 -6.72 19.94 -21.19
N PHE A 241 -7.75 19.40 -20.52
CA PHE A 241 -7.70 18.01 -20.09
C PHE A 241 -8.02 17.07 -21.26
N VAL A 242 -7.23 16.00 -21.40
CA VAL A 242 -7.39 14.96 -22.42
C VAL A 242 -7.42 13.58 -21.76
N ASP A 243 -8.15 12.67 -22.39
CA ASP A 243 -8.14 11.26 -22.02
C ASP A 243 -6.82 10.60 -22.45
N ALA A 244 -6.37 9.59 -21.69
CA ALA A 244 -5.12 8.87 -21.97
C ALA A 244 -5.02 8.34 -23.40
N GLU A 245 -6.14 7.87 -23.96
CA GLU A 245 -6.22 7.32 -25.33
C GLU A 245 -5.95 8.37 -26.42
N LYS A 246 -6.12 9.66 -26.12
CA LYS A 246 -5.90 10.77 -27.07
C LYS A 246 -4.49 11.34 -27.02
N LEU A 247 -3.64 10.90 -26.08
CA LEU A 247 -2.26 11.35 -25.99
C LEU A 247 -1.44 11.14 -27.28
N PRO A 248 -1.58 10.02 -28.03
CA PRO A 248 -0.87 9.84 -29.28
C PRO A 248 -1.19 10.91 -30.34
N GLU A 249 -2.43 11.41 -30.36
CA GLU A 249 -2.88 12.43 -31.32
C GLU A 249 -2.15 13.77 -31.13
N LEU A 250 -1.75 14.10 -29.90
CA LEU A 250 -0.99 15.31 -29.59
C LEU A 250 0.44 15.28 -30.16
N SER A 251 0.98 14.09 -30.38
CA SER A 251 2.35 13.89 -30.89
C SER A 251 2.42 13.86 -32.42
N ALA A 252 1.34 13.47 -33.10
CA ALA A 252 1.27 13.35 -34.56
C ALA A 252 1.45 14.69 -35.32
N GLY A 253 1.32 15.83 -34.63
CA GLY A 253 1.59 17.16 -35.19
C GLY A 253 3.08 17.53 -35.30
N LYS A 254 4.01 16.71 -34.80
CA LYS A 254 5.47 16.98 -34.83
C LYS A 254 6.10 16.63 -36.19
N SER A 255 5.67 17.32 -37.25
CA SER A 255 6.38 17.36 -38.55
C SER A 255 7.10 18.69 -38.74
N LEU A 256 7.87 19.14 -37.75
CA LEU A 256 8.78 20.27 -37.90
C LEU A 256 10.21 19.80 -37.60
N PRO A 257 11.17 20.07 -38.48
CA PRO A 257 12.53 19.56 -38.32
C PRO A 257 13.17 20.10 -37.03
N PRO A 258 13.94 19.27 -36.32
CA PRO A 258 14.83 19.77 -35.28
C PRO A 258 15.86 20.70 -35.96
N HIS A 259 16.30 21.75 -35.28
CA HIS A 259 17.34 22.72 -35.70
C HIS A 259 16.93 24.12 -36.15
N HIS A 260 15.68 24.55 -35.94
CA HIS A 260 15.42 25.98 -35.84
C HIS A 260 14.83 26.31 -34.47
N GLN A 261 15.59 27.04 -33.65
CA GLN A 261 15.08 27.76 -32.48
C GLN A 261 14.00 28.73 -32.97
N SER A 262 12.78 28.23 -33.08
CA SER A 262 11.64 29.04 -33.47
C SER A 262 11.37 29.99 -32.31
N THR A 263 11.35 31.29 -32.60
CA THR A 263 10.89 32.31 -31.66
C THR A 263 9.38 32.31 -31.48
N ARG A 264 8.66 31.41 -32.17
CA ARG A 264 7.22 31.27 -32.08
C ARG A 264 6.82 30.72 -30.71
N ARG A 265 5.71 31.22 -30.19
CA ARG A 265 5.08 30.73 -28.98
C ARG A 265 3.74 30.07 -29.30
N ALA A 266 3.38 29.07 -28.53
CA ALA A 266 2.16 28.28 -28.71
C ALA A 266 1.46 28.03 -27.36
N PHE A 267 0.13 27.84 -27.43
CA PHE A 267 -0.70 27.49 -26.28
C PHE A 267 -1.04 26.00 -26.35
N GLN A 268 -0.19 25.17 -25.79
CA GLN A 268 -0.32 23.71 -25.84
C GLN A 268 0.08 23.11 -24.49
N LEU A 269 -0.78 23.32 -23.49
CA LEU A 269 -0.64 22.77 -22.15
C LEU A 269 -1.80 21.80 -21.88
N TYR A 270 -1.47 20.54 -21.59
CA TYR A 270 -2.44 19.47 -21.43
C TYR A 270 -2.31 18.78 -20.08
N GLY A 271 -3.45 18.44 -19.50
CA GLY A 271 -3.53 17.57 -18.33
C GLY A 271 -4.13 16.22 -18.71
N CYS A 272 -3.63 15.13 -18.15
CA CYS A 272 -4.19 13.80 -18.31
C CYS A 272 -4.28 13.13 -16.94
N VAL A 273 -5.47 12.72 -16.53
CA VAL A 273 -5.65 11.94 -15.30
C VAL A 273 -5.55 10.46 -15.66
N VAL A 274 -4.60 9.78 -15.03
CA VAL A 274 -4.25 8.39 -15.32
C VAL A 274 -4.71 7.52 -14.15
N THR A 275 -5.45 6.45 -14.45
CA THR A 275 -5.97 5.50 -13.47
C THR A 275 -5.40 4.11 -13.70
N SER A 276 -5.71 3.13 -12.83
CA SER A 276 -5.19 1.76 -12.96
C SER A 276 -5.46 1.12 -14.33
N LYS A 277 -6.60 1.44 -14.97
CA LYS A 277 -6.93 0.96 -16.34
C LYS A 277 -5.94 1.42 -17.42
N ASP A 278 -5.27 2.55 -17.16
CA ASP A 278 -4.33 3.19 -18.08
C ASP A 278 -2.88 2.76 -17.77
N MET A 279 -2.64 2.24 -16.55
CA MET A 279 -1.32 1.86 -16.03
C MET A 279 -0.99 0.39 -16.28
N VAL A 280 -1.99 -0.48 -16.30
CA VAL A 280 -1.82 -1.92 -16.46
C VAL A 280 -2.79 -2.50 -17.49
N ALA A 281 -2.44 -3.66 -18.05
CA ALA A 281 -3.31 -4.45 -18.90
C ALA A 281 -3.26 -5.93 -18.46
N PRO A 282 -4.37 -6.69 -18.59
CA PRO A 282 -4.33 -8.13 -18.40
C PRO A 282 -3.25 -8.79 -19.26
N LYS A 283 -2.58 -9.80 -18.71
CA LYS A 283 -1.63 -10.63 -19.46
C LYS A 283 -2.33 -11.51 -20.49
N ASP A 284 -3.55 -11.95 -20.19
CA ASP A 284 -4.42 -12.65 -21.12
C ASP A 284 -5.06 -11.65 -22.10
N PRO A 285 -4.77 -11.72 -23.41
CA PRO A 285 -5.29 -10.78 -24.40
C PRO A 285 -6.81 -10.88 -24.61
N SER A 286 -7.46 -11.94 -24.14
CA SER A 286 -8.92 -12.10 -24.22
C SER A 286 -9.67 -11.37 -23.10
N ARG A 287 -8.97 -10.93 -22.05
CA ARG A 287 -9.55 -10.25 -20.88
C ARG A 287 -9.47 -8.73 -21.02
N CYS A 288 -10.53 -8.05 -20.56
CA CYS A 288 -10.53 -6.60 -20.36
C CYS A 288 -10.03 -6.26 -18.96
N PHE A 289 -9.56 -5.01 -18.77
CA PHE A 289 -9.19 -4.53 -17.44
C PHE A 289 -10.40 -4.59 -16.50
N ASP A 290 -10.24 -5.27 -15.37
CA ASP A 290 -11.18 -5.25 -14.26
C ASP A 290 -10.48 -4.70 -13.01
N LYS A 291 -11.09 -3.69 -12.39
CA LYS A 291 -10.48 -3.01 -11.26
C LYS A 291 -10.39 -3.91 -10.03
N ALA A 292 -11.45 -4.67 -9.72
CA ALA A 292 -11.49 -5.51 -8.53
C ALA A 292 -10.49 -6.65 -8.65
N ASP A 293 -10.46 -7.32 -9.81
CA ASP A 293 -9.50 -8.38 -10.13
C ASP A 293 -8.06 -7.87 -10.12
N TYR A 294 -7.78 -6.66 -10.60
CA TYR A 294 -6.43 -6.07 -10.50
C TYR A 294 -5.95 -5.88 -9.06
N TYR A 295 -6.83 -5.40 -8.17
CA TYR A 295 -6.45 -5.19 -6.76
C TYR A 295 -6.34 -6.50 -5.96
N ALA A 296 -7.09 -7.53 -6.37
CA ALA A 296 -7.01 -8.88 -5.79
C ALA A 296 -5.79 -9.66 -6.33
N HIS A 297 -5.59 -9.63 -7.65
CA HIS A 297 -4.64 -10.45 -8.41
C HIS A 297 -3.75 -9.62 -9.34
N PRO A 298 -2.91 -8.71 -8.81
CA PRO A 298 -2.05 -7.87 -9.63
C PRO A 298 -1.07 -8.65 -10.53
N GLU A 299 -0.74 -9.89 -10.17
CA GLU A 299 0.08 -10.82 -10.93
C GLU A 299 -0.52 -11.21 -12.29
N HIS A 300 -1.83 -11.08 -12.47
CA HIS A 300 -2.51 -11.29 -13.76
C HIS A 300 -2.30 -10.13 -14.75
N TYR A 301 -1.67 -9.04 -14.32
CA TYR A 301 -1.53 -7.82 -15.10
C TYR A 301 -0.06 -7.52 -15.41
N ARG A 302 0.18 -6.86 -16.54
CA ARG A 302 1.48 -6.32 -16.93
C ARG A 302 1.43 -4.79 -16.96
N PRO A 303 2.52 -4.08 -16.64
CA PRO A 303 2.56 -2.62 -16.72
C PRO A 303 2.53 -2.17 -18.18
N VAL A 304 1.72 -1.15 -18.48
CA VAL A 304 1.61 -0.51 -19.81
C VAL A 304 1.75 1.02 -19.74
N PHE A 305 2.00 1.58 -18.55
CA PHE A 305 2.19 3.03 -18.37
C PHE A 305 3.33 3.58 -19.25
N HIS A 306 4.45 2.86 -19.32
CA HIS A 306 5.59 3.18 -20.17
C HIS A 306 5.29 3.12 -21.68
N GLU A 307 4.22 2.42 -22.10
CA GLU A 307 3.79 2.34 -23.50
C GLU A 307 2.73 3.41 -23.83
N ARG A 308 1.77 3.63 -22.92
CA ARG A 308 0.55 4.41 -23.18
C ARG A 308 0.63 5.86 -22.74
N ILE A 309 1.42 6.17 -21.71
CA ILE A 309 1.39 7.47 -21.04
C ILE A 309 2.76 8.15 -21.12
N ALA A 310 3.79 7.47 -20.60
CA ALA A 310 5.13 8.03 -20.47
C ALA A 310 5.72 8.59 -21.77
N PRO A 311 5.53 7.97 -22.97
CA PRO A 311 6.07 8.52 -24.22
C PRO A 311 5.58 9.91 -24.59
N TYR A 312 4.45 10.34 -24.02
CA TYR A 312 3.81 11.62 -24.33
C TYR A 312 3.90 12.62 -23.18
N ALA A 313 4.25 12.18 -21.96
CA ALA A 313 4.29 13.01 -20.78
C ALA A 313 5.56 13.86 -20.74
N SER A 314 5.41 15.18 -20.62
CA SER A 314 6.51 16.10 -20.30
C SER A 314 6.77 16.15 -18.80
N ALA A 315 5.73 15.91 -18.01
CA ALA A 315 5.72 15.94 -16.56
C ALA A 315 4.87 14.79 -16.03
N ILE A 316 5.39 14.04 -15.06
CA ILE A 316 4.62 13.04 -14.32
C ILE A 316 4.41 13.56 -12.90
N VAL A 317 3.16 13.64 -12.45
CA VAL A 317 2.80 14.01 -11.08
C VAL A 317 2.25 12.75 -10.42
N ASN A 318 3.10 12.04 -9.69
CA ASN A 318 2.75 10.78 -9.07
C ASN A 318 1.99 11.04 -7.76
N CYS A 319 0.75 10.57 -7.68
CA CYS A 319 -0.17 10.82 -6.57
C CYS A 319 -0.91 9.55 -6.10
N MET A 320 -0.45 8.37 -6.52
CA MET A 320 -1.09 7.08 -6.22
C MET A 320 -0.37 6.32 -5.11
N TYR A 321 -1.11 5.56 -4.31
CA TYR A 321 -0.49 4.55 -3.44
C TYR A 321 0.07 3.40 -4.27
N TRP A 322 1.20 2.85 -3.86
CA TRP A 322 1.82 1.68 -4.47
C TRP A 322 2.42 0.76 -3.40
N GLU A 323 2.40 -0.55 -3.67
CA GLU A 323 3.09 -1.56 -2.87
C GLU A 323 3.66 -2.64 -3.77
N ARG A 324 4.64 -3.39 -3.26
CA ARG A 324 5.54 -4.24 -4.04
C ARG A 324 4.86 -5.28 -4.94
N ARG A 325 3.68 -5.78 -4.57
CA ARG A 325 2.92 -6.74 -5.38
C ARG A 325 2.34 -6.14 -6.66
N PHE A 326 2.18 -4.82 -6.73
CA PHE A 326 1.70 -4.14 -7.92
C PHE A 326 2.82 -3.85 -8.92
N PRO A 327 2.56 -3.93 -10.23
CA PRO A 327 3.53 -3.49 -11.24
C PRO A 327 3.96 -2.03 -11.02
N ARG A 328 5.24 -1.74 -11.32
CA ARG A 328 5.76 -0.37 -11.33
C ARG A 328 5.19 0.43 -12.50
N LEU A 329 5.16 1.75 -12.39
CA LEU A 329 4.80 2.66 -13.48
C LEU A 329 5.96 2.82 -14.49
N LEU A 330 7.17 3.04 -13.98
CA LEU A 330 8.40 3.07 -14.77
C LEU A 330 9.54 2.37 -14.04
N SER A 331 10.18 1.44 -14.73
CA SER A 331 11.52 0.97 -14.37
C SER A 331 12.62 1.89 -14.94
N ILE A 332 13.84 1.73 -14.43
CA ILE A 332 15.05 2.37 -14.98
C ILE A 332 15.20 2.02 -16.46
N ASP A 333 15.11 0.73 -16.81
CA ASP A 333 15.26 0.26 -18.20
C ASP A 333 14.21 0.86 -19.14
N GLN A 334 12.95 0.94 -18.68
CA GLN A 334 11.87 1.55 -19.45
C GLN A 334 12.14 3.04 -19.68
N LEU A 335 12.57 3.78 -18.66
CA LEU A 335 12.90 5.19 -18.83
C LEU A 335 14.08 5.38 -19.80
N GLN A 336 15.14 4.58 -19.69
CA GLN A 336 16.29 4.65 -20.59
C GLN A 336 15.89 4.42 -22.05
N GLN A 337 15.04 3.42 -22.32
CA GLN A 337 14.51 3.16 -23.66
C GLN A 337 13.64 4.31 -24.17
N LEU A 338 12.78 4.87 -23.31
CA LEU A 338 11.96 6.03 -23.64
C LEU A 338 12.80 7.24 -24.01
N MET A 339 13.83 7.56 -23.23
CA MET A 339 14.72 8.70 -23.52
C MET A 339 15.47 8.51 -24.85
N LYS A 340 15.95 7.28 -25.15
CA LYS A 340 16.55 6.95 -26.46
C LYS A 340 15.58 7.15 -27.63
N ASN A 341 14.30 6.94 -27.39
CA ASN A 341 13.23 7.11 -28.39
C ASN A 341 12.69 8.55 -28.47
N GLY A 342 13.32 9.52 -27.79
CA GLY A 342 12.92 10.93 -27.85
C GLY A 342 11.71 11.28 -26.97
N CYS A 343 11.52 10.56 -25.86
CA CYS A 343 10.51 10.89 -24.85
C CYS A 343 10.66 12.35 -24.36
N PRO A 344 9.57 13.14 -24.27
CA PRO A 344 9.62 14.54 -23.89
C PRO A 344 9.71 14.78 -22.38
N LEU A 345 9.86 13.73 -21.56
CA LEU A 345 9.83 13.82 -20.11
C LEU A 345 10.97 14.69 -19.58
N VAL A 346 10.62 15.76 -18.87
CA VAL A 346 11.55 16.72 -18.27
C VAL A 346 11.65 16.55 -16.76
N GLY A 347 10.55 16.17 -16.12
CA GLY A 347 10.53 16.03 -14.67
C GLY A 347 9.42 15.15 -14.12
N ILE A 348 9.61 14.74 -12.86
CA ILE A 348 8.65 13.98 -12.06
C ILE A 348 8.47 14.66 -10.71
N SER A 349 7.22 14.88 -10.32
CA SER A 349 6.82 15.19 -8.97
C SER A 349 6.30 13.92 -8.32
N ASP A 350 7.16 13.20 -7.60
CA ASP A 350 6.77 12.02 -6.85
C ASP A 350 6.28 12.40 -5.44
N ILE A 351 4.99 12.75 -5.35
CA ILE A 351 4.36 13.23 -4.11
C ILE A 351 4.17 12.08 -3.09
N THR A 352 4.23 10.84 -3.56
CA THR A 352 4.14 9.65 -2.69
C THR A 352 5.45 9.43 -1.94
N CYS A 353 6.57 9.81 -2.57
CA CYS A 353 7.93 9.67 -2.04
C CYS A 353 8.28 8.22 -1.65
N ASP A 354 7.82 7.26 -2.45
CA ASP A 354 8.14 5.84 -2.25
C ASP A 354 9.52 5.52 -2.84
N ILE A 355 10.54 5.45 -1.99
CA ILE A 355 11.92 5.22 -2.41
C ILE A 355 12.06 3.87 -3.10
N GLY A 356 12.50 3.89 -4.36
CA GLY A 356 12.57 2.71 -5.21
C GLY A 356 11.21 2.06 -5.41
N GLY A 357 10.12 2.83 -5.36
CA GLY A 357 8.73 2.37 -5.43
C GLY A 357 8.16 2.35 -6.85
N SER A 358 6.97 2.93 -7.04
CA SER A 358 6.28 2.92 -8.34
C SER A 358 7.08 3.53 -9.49
N ILE A 359 7.97 4.47 -9.19
CA ILE A 359 8.96 5.06 -10.10
C ILE A 359 10.35 4.63 -9.62
N GLU A 360 10.96 3.65 -10.28
CA GLU A 360 12.13 2.93 -9.74
C GLU A 360 13.35 3.80 -9.46
N PHE A 361 13.62 4.79 -10.32
CA PHE A 361 14.78 5.67 -10.21
C PHE A 361 14.59 6.80 -9.19
N VAL A 362 13.45 6.91 -8.51
CA VAL A 362 13.33 7.78 -7.34
C VAL A 362 13.98 7.06 -6.15
N ASN A 363 15.31 7.17 -6.03
CA ASN A 363 16.10 6.39 -5.09
C ASN A 363 16.39 7.10 -3.75
N LYS A 364 15.99 8.35 -3.60
CA LYS A 364 16.18 9.16 -2.41
C LYS A 364 15.05 10.17 -2.24
N SER A 365 14.77 10.53 -0.99
CA SER A 365 13.89 11.65 -0.68
C SER A 365 14.64 12.97 -0.82
N THR A 366 13.89 14.04 -1.06
CA THR A 366 14.37 15.42 -1.11
C THR A 366 13.83 16.21 0.08
N SER A 367 14.46 17.32 0.43
CA SER A 367 13.99 18.21 1.49
C SER A 367 13.36 19.47 0.90
N ILE A 368 12.61 20.24 1.70
CA ILE A 368 12.01 21.51 1.23
C ILE A 368 13.10 22.51 0.79
N GLU A 369 14.27 22.50 1.45
CA GLU A 369 15.42 23.34 1.12
C GLU A 369 16.09 22.94 -0.20
N ARG A 370 16.06 21.64 -0.53
CA ARG A 370 16.66 21.07 -1.74
C ARG A 370 15.67 20.09 -2.37
N PRO A 371 14.58 20.59 -2.98
CA PRO A 371 13.43 19.76 -3.34
C PRO A 371 13.62 18.96 -4.62
N PHE A 372 14.79 19.04 -5.26
CA PHE A 372 15.06 18.38 -6.52
C PHE A 372 16.41 17.70 -6.54
N PHE A 373 16.45 16.56 -7.22
CA PHE A 373 17.67 15.99 -7.81
C PHE A 373 17.42 15.70 -9.29
N ARG A 374 18.48 15.60 -10.08
CA ARG A 374 18.43 15.19 -11.49
C ARG A 374 18.97 13.77 -11.63
N TYR A 375 18.23 12.94 -12.35
CA TYR A 375 18.63 11.60 -12.71
C TYR A 375 19.04 11.56 -14.18
N ASP A 376 20.31 11.28 -14.46
CA ASP A 376 20.85 11.11 -15.80
C ASP A 376 20.64 9.65 -16.25
N THR A 377 19.72 9.48 -17.20
CA THR A 377 19.35 8.16 -17.72
C THR A 377 20.45 7.50 -18.54
N SER A 378 21.38 8.27 -19.10
CA SER A 378 22.46 7.74 -19.94
C SER A 378 23.61 7.15 -19.13
N THR A 379 23.95 7.80 -18.02
CA THR A 379 25.05 7.40 -17.13
C THR A 379 24.57 6.64 -15.89
N ASN A 380 23.26 6.63 -15.64
CA ASN A 380 22.63 6.10 -14.42
C ASN A 380 23.16 6.79 -13.13
N LEU A 381 23.46 8.10 -13.22
CA LEU A 381 23.98 8.90 -12.12
C LEU A 381 22.95 9.91 -11.61
N TYR A 382 23.15 10.34 -10.37
CA TYR A 382 22.29 11.29 -9.65
C TYR A 382 23.07 12.58 -9.38
N HIS A 383 22.41 13.71 -9.59
CA HIS A 383 22.99 15.04 -9.45
C HIS A 383 22.08 15.93 -8.60
N ASP A 384 22.65 16.87 -7.84
CA ASP A 384 21.89 17.79 -7.00
C ASP A 384 21.80 19.21 -7.61
N ASP A 385 21.91 19.27 -8.94
CA ASP A 385 21.82 20.46 -9.77
C ASP A 385 20.70 20.33 -10.82
N MET A 386 20.39 21.44 -11.48
CA MET A 386 19.40 21.50 -12.56
C MET A 386 20.02 21.43 -13.96
N GLU A 387 21.36 21.45 -14.09
CA GLU A 387 22.06 21.61 -15.37
C GLU A 387 22.52 20.28 -15.97
N GLY A 388 22.49 20.13 -17.30
CA GLY A 388 22.89 18.88 -17.97
C GLY A 388 21.74 17.91 -18.27
N ASP A 389 22.07 16.72 -18.76
CA ASP A 389 21.09 15.77 -19.31
C ASP A 389 20.28 15.04 -18.24
N GLY A 390 19.08 14.57 -18.57
CA GLY A 390 18.25 13.76 -17.66
C GLY A 390 17.00 14.45 -17.13
N VAL A 391 16.39 13.82 -16.12
CA VAL A 391 15.03 14.14 -15.62
C VAL A 391 15.13 14.65 -14.19
N ILE A 392 14.48 15.77 -13.87
CA ILE A 392 14.42 16.26 -12.49
C ILE A 392 13.36 15.51 -11.69
N CYS A 393 13.62 15.21 -10.43
CA CYS A 393 12.71 14.50 -9.55
C CYS A 393 12.51 15.29 -8.26
N LEU A 394 11.26 15.59 -7.92
CA LEU A 394 10.83 16.06 -6.61
C LEU A 394 10.28 14.88 -5.83
N ALA A 395 10.78 14.66 -4.61
CA ALA A 395 10.38 13.56 -3.73
C ALA A 395 10.38 14.03 -2.26
N VAL A 396 9.64 15.09 -1.96
CA VAL A 396 9.52 15.64 -0.59
C VAL A 396 8.41 14.88 0.15
N ASP A 397 8.73 14.30 1.31
CA ASP A 397 7.83 13.44 2.10
C ASP A 397 6.91 14.21 3.06
N ILE A 398 7.15 15.51 3.25
CA ILE A 398 6.44 16.39 4.19
C ILE A 398 5.79 17.61 3.54
N LEU A 399 5.45 17.54 2.24
CA LEU A 399 4.83 18.62 1.46
C LEU A 399 3.66 19.37 2.15
N PRO A 400 2.75 18.72 2.90
CA PRO A 400 1.70 19.45 3.61
C PRO A 400 2.17 20.52 4.61
N THR A 401 3.42 20.45 5.07
CA THR A 401 4.00 21.42 6.01
C THR A 401 4.16 22.81 5.39
N GLU A 402 4.25 22.90 4.07
CA GLU A 402 4.42 24.19 3.37
C GLU A 402 3.15 25.05 3.40
N PHE A 403 1.98 24.44 3.62
CA PHE A 403 0.72 25.13 3.88
C PHE A 403 0.22 24.87 5.31
N SER A 404 1.11 25.04 6.29
CA SER A 404 0.85 24.67 7.69
C SER A 404 -0.44 25.26 8.26
N ARG A 405 -0.79 26.50 7.92
CA ARG A 405 -1.98 27.20 8.45
C ARG A 405 -3.26 26.50 7.99
N GLU A 406 -3.43 26.36 6.69
CA GLU A 406 -4.61 25.75 6.09
C GLU A 406 -4.66 24.23 6.35
N ALA A 407 -3.50 23.56 6.37
CA ALA A 407 -3.41 22.15 6.74
C ALA A 407 -3.87 21.91 8.18
N SER A 408 -3.43 22.75 9.14
CA SER A 408 -3.89 22.67 10.54
C SER A 408 -5.37 22.97 10.67
N GLN A 409 -5.87 23.96 9.93
CA GLN A 409 -7.31 24.28 9.95
C GLN A 409 -8.14 23.10 9.47
N HIS A 410 -7.82 22.54 8.30
CA HIS A 410 -8.52 21.39 7.76
C HIS A 410 -8.46 20.16 8.68
N PHE A 411 -7.28 19.88 9.24
CA PHE A 411 -7.09 18.76 10.14
C PHE A 411 -7.91 18.92 11.43
N GLY A 412 -7.89 20.10 12.04
CA GLY A 412 -8.66 20.41 13.24
C GLY A 412 -10.18 20.40 13.00
N ASP A 413 -10.66 20.77 11.81
CA ASP A 413 -12.10 20.76 11.47
C ASP A 413 -12.68 19.33 11.51
N ILE A 414 -11.80 18.34 11.30
CA ILE A 414 -12.11 16.92 11.37
C ILE A 414 -11.84 16.40 12.79
N LEU A 415 -10.66 16.65 13.35
CA LEU A 415 -10.26 16.14 14.67
C LEU A 415 -11.20 16.62 15.79
N SER A 416 -11.68 17.86 15.72
CA SER A 416 -12.59 18.44 16.72
C SER A 416 -13.89 17.65 16.90
N ARG A 417 -14.29 16.82 15.93
CA ARG A 417 -15.47 15.94 16.01
C ARG A 417 -15.25 14.74 16.93
N PHE A 418 -14.00 14.35 17.17
CA PHE A 418 -13.62 13.15 17.91
C PHE A 418 -12.89 13.47 19.21
N VAL A 419 -12.20 14.61 19.26
CA VAL A 419 -11.32 14.97 20.37
C VAL A 419 -12.07 15.08 21.70
N THR A 420 -13.33 15.53 21.67
CA THR A 420 -14.21 15.55 22.84
C THR A 420 -14.37 14.13 23.43
N SER A 421 -14.72 13.14 22.60
CA SER A 421 -14.88 11.76 23.06
C SER A 421 -13.59 11.19 23.64
N LEU A 422 -12.45 11.46 23.00
CA LEU A 422 -11.13 11.04 23.51
C LEU A 422 -10.80 11.71 24.85
N ALA A 423 -11.12 13.00 25.00
CA ALA A 423 -10.79 13.78 26.18
C ALA A 423 -11.69 13.46 27.38
N SER A 424 -12.94 13.04 27.16
CA SER A 424 -13.92 12.81 28.22
C SER A 424 -14.08 11.34 28.64
N ALA A 425 -13.82 10.40 27.74
CA ALA A 425 -14.03 8.97 28.01
C ALA A 425 -13.18 8.49 29.19
N LYS A 426 -13.78 7.69 30.08
CA LYS A 426 -13.08 7.12 31.24
C LYS A 426 -12.35 5.83 30.90
N GLY A 427 -12.85 5.09 29.91
CA GLY A 427 -12.20 3.88 29.41
C GLY A 427 -12.46 3.62 27.93
N LEU A 428 -11.73 2.66 27.38
CA LEU A 428 -11.77 2.32 25.95
C LEU A 428 -13.17 1.92 25.48
N LEU A 429 -13.98 1.27 26.32
CA LEU A 429 -15.32 0.77 25.94
C LEU A 429 -16.34 1.88 25.70
N GLU A 430 -16.15 3.07 26.29
CA GLU A 430 -17.02 4.24 26.09
C GLU A 430 -16.78 4.93 24.74
N LEU A 431 -15.66 4.64 24.09
CA LEU A 431 -15.34 5.23 22.80
C LEU A 431 -16.15 4.59 21.66
N PRO A 432 -16.55 5.37 20.65
CA PRO A 432 -17.05 4.86 19.39
C PRO A 432 -16.09 3.83 18.75
N SER A 433 -16.65 2.87 18.01
CA SER A 433 -15.90 1.76 17.42
C SER A 433 -14.70 2.20 16.59
N HIS A 434 -14.83 3.25 15.77
CA HIS A 434 -13.75 3.78 14.95
C HIS A 434 -12.58 4.36 15.78
N LEU A 435 -12.85 4.95 16.95
CA LEU A 435 -11.80 5.41 17.86
C LEU A 435 -11.17 4.28 18.67
N ARG A 436 -11.97 3.25 19.05
CA ARG A 436 -11.43 2.05 19.70
C ARG A 436 -10.45 1.31 18.79
N ARG A 437 -10.80 1.14 17.51
CA ARG A 437 -9.91 0.52 16.52
C ARG A 437 -8.61 1.30 16.35
N ALA A 438 -8.66 2.64 16.47
CA ALA A 438 -7.47 3.48 16.36
C ALA A 438 -6.51 3.38 17.56
N CYS A 439 -6.93 2.73 18.66
CA CYS A 439 -6.11 2.57 19.86
C CYS A 439 -5.12 1.39 19.68
N ILE A 440 -3.84 1.71 19.44
CA ILE A 440 -2.78 0.72 19.25
C ILE A 440 -2.40 0.06 20.59
N ALA A 441 -2.21 0.90 21.61
CA ALA A 441 -1.89 0.46 22.96
C ALA A 441 -2.84 1.12 23.94
N TYR A 442 -3.26 0.40 24.97
CA TYR A 442 -4.13 0.88 26.04
C TYR A 442 -3.50 0.54 27.38
N THR A 443 -3.22 1.56 28.21
CA THR A 443 -2.62 1.39 29.55
C THR A 443 -1.34 0.55 29.55
N GLY A 444 -0.50 0.72 28.52
CA GLY A 444 0.78 0.03 28.40
C GLY A 444 0.76 -1.35 27.74
N LYS A 445 -0.40 -1.81 27.28
CA LYS A 445 -0.54 -3.10 26.57
C LYS A 445 -1.06 -2.87 25.17
N LEU A 446 -0.58 -3.66 24.20
CA LEU A 446 -1.16 -3.68 22.86
C LEU A 446 -2.63 -4.07 22.95
N THR A 447 -3.49 -3.42 22.17
CA THR A 447 -4.88 -3.87 22.04
C THR A 447 -4.94 -5.09 21.09
N PRO A 448 -5.99 -5.92 21.15
CA PRO A 448 -6.03 -7.20 20.43
C PRO A 448 -5.74 -7.11 18.93
N LEU A 449 -6.13 -6.01 18.27
CA LEU A 449 -5.89 -5.80 16.84
C LEU A 449 -4.41 -5.64 16.50
N TYR A 450 -3.53 -5.34 17.45
CA TYR A 450 -2.12 -5.01 17.22
C TYR A 450 -1.14 -5.99 17.91
N GLU A 451 -1.64 -7.08 18.48
CA GLU A 451 -0.81 -8.13 19.11
C GLU A 451 0.13 -8.84 18.12
N TYR A 452 -0.05 -8.63 16.81
CA TYR A 452 0.87 -9.11 15.77
C TYR A 452 2.21 -8.35 15.74
N ILE A 453 2.30 -7.13 16.28
CA ILE A 453 3.48 -6.27 16.14
C ILE A 453 4.76 -6.95 16.69
N PRO A 454 4.78 -7.55 17.90
CA PRO A 454 5.96 -8.26 18.39
C PRO A 454 6.42 -9.39 17.48
N ARG A 455 5.49 -10.13 16.84
CA ARG A 455 5.81 -11.18 15.87
C ARG A 455 6.49 -10.58 14.64
N MET A 456 5.91 -9.53 14.05
CA MET A 456 6.52 -8.84 12.89
C MET A 456 7.91 -8.28 13.20
N ARG A 457 8.12 -7.72 14.40
CA ARG A 457 9.42 -7.21 14.83
C ARG A 457 10.49 -8.30 14.87
N LYS A 458 10.16 -9.50 15.38
CA LYS A 458 11.10 -10.63 15.41
C LYS A 458 11.48 -11.07 13.99
N THR A 459 10.51 -11.25 13.10
CA THR A 459 10.76 -11.63 11.70
C THR A 459 11.64 -10.63 10.97
N MET A 460 11.48 -9.32 11.22
CA MET A 460 12.31 -8.27 10.62
C MET A 460 13.73 -8.16 11.21
N ILE A 461 13.96 -8.69 12.42
CA ILE A 461 15.29 -8.70 13.08
C ILE A 461 16.06 -9.97 12.70
N GLU A 462 15.38 -11.10 12.53
CA GLU A 462 15.99 -12.41 12.33
C GLU A 462 16.26 -12.75 10.85
N LEU A 463 15.70 -11.99 9.89
CA LEU A 463 15.88 -12.24 8.46
C LEU A 463 16.39 -10.98 7.72
N PRO A 464 17.58 -11.01 7.07
CA PRO A 464 17.90 -10.04 6.02
C PRO A 464 16.89 -10.18 4.86
N PRO A 465 16.73 -9.15 3.99
CA PRO A 465 15.87 -9.26 2.82
C PRO A 465 16.46 -10.27 1.83
N THR A 466 16.09 -11.53 1.99
CA THR A 466 16.43 -12.58 1.03
C THR A 466 15.64 -12.36 -0.26
N PRO A 467 16.25 -12.54 -1.45
CA PRO A 467 15.47 -12.69 -2.68
C PRO A 467 14.47 -13.83 -2.51
N ALA A 468 13.34 -13.72 -3.23
CA ALA A 468 12.22 -14.65 -3.14
C ALA A 468 12.66 -16.13 -3.14
N ASN A 469 12.07 -16.89 -2.21
CA ASN A 469 11.93 -18.34 -2.21
C ASN A 469 13.21 -19.17 -2.35
N SER A 470 13.87 -19.44 -1.24
CA SER A 470 14.63 -20.69 -1.05
C SER A 470 14.28 -21.26 0.32
N LEU A 471 13.63 -22.42 0.34
CA LEU A 471 13.18 -23.16 1.51
C LEU A 471 14.35 -23.45 2.48
N PRO A 472 14.11 -23.54 3.81
CA PRO A 472 14.92 -24.42 4.63
C PRO A 472 14.62 -25.87 4.21
N ASP A 473 15.63 -26.62 3.76
CA ASP A 473 15.52 -28.03 3.34
C ASP A 473 15.02 -28.91 4.50
N LYS A 474 13.70 -29.08 4.62
CA LYS A 474 13.08 -30.07 5.50
C LYS A 474 12.97 -31.41 4.76
N LYS A 475 13.41 -32.49 5.41
CA LYS A 475 13.50 -33.83 4.80
C LYS A 475 12.17 -34.44 4.41
N TYR A 476 11.10 -34.11 5.13
CA TYR A 476 9.77 -34.66 4.86
C TYR A 476 8.80 -33.52 4.64
N THR A 477 8.04 -33.60 3.56
CA THR A 477 7.01 -32.60 3.22
C THR A 477 5.68 -33.28 2.95
N THR A 478 4.59 -32.56 3.21
CA THR A 478 3.23 -32.97 2.86
C THR A 478 2.40 -31.76 2.49
N LEU A 479 1.40 -31.94 1.64
CA LEU A 479 0.44 -30.88 1.33
C LEU A 479 -0.74 -30.96 2.30
N VAL A 480 -1.10 -29.84 2.92
CA VAL A 480 -2.25 -29.70 3.81
C VAL A 480 -3.21 -28.67 3.21
N SER A 481 -4.41 -29.10 2.86
CA SER A 481 -5.49 -28.20 2.45
C SER A 481 -6.40 -27.90 3.64
N LEU A 482 -6.59 -26.62 3.90
CA LEU A 482 -7.49 -26.06 4.89
C LEU A 482 -8.66 -25.37 4.17
N CYS A 483 -9.89 -25.60 4.63
CA CYS A 483 -11.06 -24.85 4.18
C CYS A 483 -11.91 -24.47 5.40
N GLY A 484 -12.42 -23.24 5.44
CA GLY A 484 -13.20 -22.71 6.56
C GLY A 484 -13.17 -21.18 6.60
N HIS A 485 -13.65 -20.55 7.68
CA HIS A 485 -13.46 -19.10 7.90
C HIS A 485 -12.04 -18.80 8.38
N LEU A 486 -11.05 -19.13 7.53
CA LEU A 486 -9.64 -19.17 7.88
C LEU A 486 -9.11 -17.82 8.39
N PHE A 487 -9.62 -16.72 7.85
CA PHE A 487 -9.17 -15.36 8.18
C PHE A 487 -10.07 -14.66 9.19
N ASP A 488 -11.39 -14.71 9.03
CA ASP A 488 -12.34 -14.02 9.92
C ASP A 488 -12.30 -14.53 11.35
N LYS A 489 -12.02 -15.83 11.53
CA LYS A 489 -11.86 -16.48 12.84
C LYS A 489 -10.39 -16.69 13.22
N PHE A 490 -9.45 -16.14 12.45
CA PHE A 490 -8.00 -16.25 12.66
C PHE A 490 -7.45 -17.70 12.67
N LEU A 491 -8.23 -18.67 12.18
CA LEU A 491 -7.88 -20.10 12.17
C LEU A 491 -6.64 -20.41 11.33
N ILE A 492 -6.35 -19.61 10.30
CA ILE A 492 -5.11 -19.75 9.53
C ILE A 492 -3.90 -19.47 10.40
N ASN A 493 -3.95 -18.46 11.28
CA ASN A 493 -2.83 -18.16 12.18
C ASN A 493 -2.64 -19.30 13.17
N GLU A 494 -3.73 -19.86 13.72
CA GLU A 494 -3.67 -20.99 14.64
C GLU A 494 -3.03 -22.22 13.98
N ALA A 495 -3.39 -22.52 12.73
CA ALA A 495 -2.79 -23.60 11.96
C ALA A 495 -1.29 -23.38 11.71
N LEU A 496 -0.89 -22.16 11.32
CA LEU A 496 0.51 -21.82 11.09
C LEU A 496 1.33 -21.85 12.39
N ASP A 497 0.78 -21.33 13.49
CA ASP A 497 1.43 -21.32 14.80
C ASP A 497 1.63 -22.76 15.33
N ILE A 498 0.70 -23.69 15.06
CA ILE A 498 0.87 -25.13 15.35
C ILE A 498 2.08 -25.70 14.62
N ILE A 499 2.19 -25.41 13.31
CA ILE A 499 3.27 -25.92 12.48
C ILE A 499 4.61 -25.43 13.04
N GLU A 500 4.75 -24.13 13.32
CA GLU A 500 5.99 -23.55 13.86
C GLU A 500 6.32 -24.06 15.26
N THR A 501 5.33 -24.12 16.15
CA THR A 501 5.53 -24.55 17.56
C THR A 501 6.02 -25.99 17.64
N ALA A 502 5.58 -26.84 16.72
CA ALA A 502 6.03 -28.22 16.61
C ALA A 502 7.41 -28.38 15.93
N GLY A 503 8.05 -27.28 15.49
CA GLY A 503 9.34 -27.30 14.80
C GLY A 503 9.24 -27.56 13.29
N GLY A 504 8.05 -27.46 12.73
CA GLY A 504 7.79 -27.55 11.30
C GLY A 504 8.06 -26.24 10.55
N SER A 505 8.05 -26.34 9.23
CA SER A 505 8.05 -25.22 8.29
C SER A 505 6.82 -25.32 7.41
N PHE A 506 6.42 -24.21 6.79
CA PHE A 506 5.33 -24.22 5.82
C PHE A 506 5.59 -23.27 4.65
N HIS A 507 4.98 -23.58 3.52
CA HIS A 507 4.93 -22.74 2.34
C HIS A 507 3.49 -22.66 1.84
N LEU A 508 3.00 -21.44 1.64
CA LEU A 508 1.66 -21.22 1.10
C LEU A 508 1.68 -21.49 -0.41
N VAL A 509 1.12 -22.62 -0.81
CA VAL A 509 1.05 -23.04 -2.23
C VAL A 509 -0.09 -22.30 -2.93
N LYS A 510 -1.25 -22.21 -2.27
CA LYS A 510 -2.43 -21.55 -2.80
C LYS A 510 -3.28 -20.98 -1.67
N CYS A 511 -3.91 -19.83 -1.87
CA CYS A 511 -4.88 -19.29 -0.92
C CYS A 511 -5.96 -18.50 -1.64
N ASP A 512 -7.21 -18.89 -1.42
CA ASP A 512 -8.41 -18.20 -1.90
C ASP A 512 -9.17 -17.67 -0.68
N VAL A 513 -9.26 -16.35 -0.52
CA VAL A 513 -9.89 -15.71 0.65
C VAL A 513 -11.36 -15.40 0.34
N GLY A 514 -12.24 -15.74 1.29
CA GLY A 514 -13.67 -15.37 1.23
C GLY A 514 -13.85 -13.85 1.13
N GLN A 515 -14.87 -13.41 0.39
CA GLN A 515 -15.08 -11.98 0.11
C GLN A 515 -15.91 -11.27 1.19
N SER A 516 -16.42 -12.03 2.17
CA SER A 516 -17.20 -11.55 3.30
C SER A 516 -17.02 -12.48 4.50
N ILE A 517 -17.49 -12.03 5.67
CA ILE A 517 -17.44 -12.78 6.93
C ILE A 517 -18.21 -14.13 6.88
N ASP A 518 -19.10 -14.29 5.91
CA ASP A 518 -19.92 -15.48 5.71
C ASP A 518 -19.33 -16.42 4.64
N ASP A 519 -18.30 -16.00 3.91
CA ASP A 519 -17.69 -16.78 2.82
C ASP A 519 -16.54 -17.66 3.34
N MET A 520 -16.51 -18.92 2.89
CA MET A 520 -15.41 -19.83 3.22
C MET A 520 -14.13 -19.43 2.47
N SER A 521 -13.02 -19.50 3.18
CA SER A 521 -11.67 -19.36 2.66
C SER A 521 -11.01 -20.73 2.49
N TYR A 522 -10.09 -20.83 1.54
CA TYR A 522 -9.34 -22.03 1.21
C TYR A 522 -7.84 -21.73 1.21
N SER A 523 -7.04 -22.66 1.72
CA SER A 523 -5.58 -22.54 1.78
C SER A 523 -4.92 -23.89 1.58
N GLU A 524 -3.92 -23.96 0.71
CA GLU A 524 -3.01 -25.10 0.59
C GLU A 524 -1.63 -24.71 1.11
N LEU A 525 -1.16 -25.49 2.07
CA LEU A 525 0.14 -25.34 2.71
C LEU A 525 0.98 -26.56 2.40
N GLU A 526 2.16 -26.38 1.83
CA GLU A 526 3.20 -27.41 1.90
C GLU A 526 3.85 -27.32 3.28
N VAL A 527 3.75 -28.37 4.09
CA VAL A 527 4.23 -28.43 5.47
C VAL A 527 5.43 -29.38 5.53
N GLY A 528 6.54 -28.91 6.07
CA GLY A 528 7.81 -29.65 6.15
C GLY A 528 8.31 -29.87 7.57
N ALA A 529 8.95 -31.02 7.84
CA ALA A 529 9.63 -31.33 9.09
C ALA A 529 10.93 -32.13 8.87
N ASP A 530 11.79 -32.18 9.90
CA ASP A 530 13.08 -32.90 9.83
C ASP A 530 12.93 -34.43 9.94
N ASP A 531 11.82 -34.89 10.53
CA ASP A 531 11.49 -36.30 10.74
C ASP A 531 9.97 -36.52 10.66
N THR A 532 9.58 -37.77 10.37
CA THR A 532 8.16 -38.16 10.21
C THR A 532 7.38 -38.05 11.50
N THR A 533 8.00 -38.24 12.67
CA THR A 533 7.29 -38.16 13.96
C THR A 533 6.85 -36.73 14.26
N THR A 534 7.69 -35.75 13.92
CA THR A 534 7.37 -34.32 14.01
C THR A 534 6.30 -33.93 12.99
N LEU A 535 6.40 -34.43 11.75
CA LEU A 535 5.38 -34.19 10.72
C LEU A 535 4.01 -34.75 11.13
N ASP A 536 3.97 -35.98 11.65
CA ASP A 536 2.74 -36.64 12.12
C ASP A 536 2.12 -35.86 13.28
N LYS A 537 2.92 -35.37 14.23
CA LYS A 537 2.42 -34.51 15.33
C LYS A 537 1.79 -33.22 14.83
N ILE A 538 2.38 -32.60 13.81
CA ILE A 538 1.84 -31.40 13.18
C ILE A 538 0.48 -31.72 12.55
N ILE A 539 0.42 -32.80 11.76
CA ILE A 539 -0.81 -33.24 11.09
C ILE A 539 -1.91 -33.57 12.11
N ASP A 540 -1.59 -34.31 13.17
CA ASP A 540 -2.54 -34.66 14.23
C ASP A 540 -3.09 -33.42 14.94
N SER A 541 -2.22 -32.43 15.19
CA SER A 541 -2.61 -31.17 15.84
C SER A 541 -3.52 -30.31 14.95
N LEU A 542 -3.19 -30.22 13.65
CA LEU A 542 -4.05 -29.54 12.66
C LEU A 542 -5.40 -30.26 12.49
N THR A 543 -5.40 -31.59 12.52
CA THR A 543 -6.61 -32.41 12.47
C THR A 543 -7.47 -32.24 13.72
N SER A 544 -6.84 -32.02 14.89
CA SER A 544 -7.54 -31.73 16.14
C SER A 544 -8.31 -30.42 16.08
N ILE A 545 -7.74 -29.34 15.52
CA ILE A 545 -8.47 -28.08 15.27
C ILE A 545 -9.68 -28.33 14.38
N ALA A 546 -9.50 -29.07 13.27
CA ALA A 546 -10.60 -29.36 12.35
C ALA A 546 -11.75 -30.14 13.04
N ASN A 547 -11.43 -30.97 14.04
CA ASN A 547 -12.42 -31.78 14.75
C ASN A 547 -13.02 -31.10 16.00
N ALA A 548 -12.30 -30.19 16.66
CA ALA A 548 -12.78 -29.44 17.82
C ALA A 548 -14.01 -28.58 17.50
N HIS A 549 -14.20 -28.23 16.22
CA HIS A 549 -15.32 -27.43 15.74
C HIS A 549 -16.54 -28.22 15.25
N ARG A 550 -16.55 -29.56 15.31
CA ARG A 550 -17.68 -30.41 14.84
C ARG A 550 -18.90 -30.47 15.78
N GLY A 551 -18.96 -29.67 16.84
CA GLY A 551 -19.96 -29.81 17.92
C GLY A 551 -20.76 -28.55 18.31
N ASP A 552 -20.50 -27.41 17.69
CA ASP A 552 -21.21 -26.15 17.99
C ASP A 552 -22.06 -25.72 16.78
N PRO A 553 -23.39 -25.55 16.90
CA PRO A 553 -24.25 -25.13 15.79
C PRO A 553 -23.95 -23.72 15.24
N ASN A 554 -23.08 -22.92 15.88
CA ASN A 554 -22.52 -21.66 15.36
C ASN A 554 -21.05 -21.76 14.89
N ALA A 555 -20.42 -22.94 14.97
CA ALA A 555 -19.08 -23.16 14.45
C ALA A 555 -19.16 -23.65 12.99
N ALA A 556 -18.76 -22.78 12.08
CA ALA A 556 -18.54 -23.16 10.69
C ALA A 556 -17.50 -24.29 10.58
N GLU A 557 -17.85 -25.33 9.82
CA GLU A 557 -17.06 -26.55 9.66
C GLU A 557 -15.71 -26.26 8.98
N ILE A 558 -14.62 -26.43 9.73
CA ILE A 558 -13.28 -26.48 9.15
C ILE A 558 -13.10 -27.86 8.53
N SER A 559 -12.77 -27.94 7.25
CA SER A 559 -12.41 -29.20 6.59
C SER A 559 -10.91 -29.23 6.31
N LEU A 560 -10.25 -30.32 6.70
CA LEU A 560 -8.84 -30.58 6.46
C LEU A 560 -8.70 -31.73 5.46
N LYS A 561 -7.87 -31.57 4.43
CA LYS A 561 -7.43 -32.66 3.55
C LYS A 561 -5.91 -32.72 3.55
N ILE A 562 -5.37 -33.94 3.65
CA ILE A 562 -3.92 -34.17 3.72
C ILE A 562 -3.50 -34.94 2.46
N GLY A 563 -2.47 -34.43 1.79
CA GLY A 563 -1.83 -35.06 0.64
C GLY A 563 -0.89 -36.20 1.05
N ARG A 564 -0.20 -36.80 0.06
CA ARG A 564 0.81 -37.83 0.35
C ARG A 564 2.06 -37.20 0.95
N VAL A 565 2.60 -37.82 2.00
CA VAL A 565 3.91 -37.48 2.56
C VAL A 565 4.99 -37.94 1.58
N SER A 566 5.89 -37.02 1.21
CA SER A 566 7.04 -37.28 0.34
C SER A 566 8.34 -37.11 1.11
N GLU A 567 9.23 -38.10 1.03
CA GLU A 567 10.59 -38.03 1.59
C GLU A 567 11.53 -37.41 0.54
N CYS A 568 12.25 -36.36 0.92
CA CYS A 568 13.27 -35.75 0.09
C CYS A 568 14.60 -36.49 0.31
N GLY A 569 14.76 -37.62 -0.38
CA GLY A 569 16.01 -38.37 -0.47
C GLY A 569 16.72 -38.12 -1.80
N ILE A 570 17.97 -37.65 -1.76
CA ILE A 570 18.89 -37.76 -2.89
C ILE A 570 19.33 -39.22 -2.96
N ASP A 571 18.73 -40.02 -3.82
CA ASP A 571 19.39 -41.21 -4.36
C ASP A 571 18.88 -41.53 -5.77
N ASP A 572 19.84 -41.58 -6.70
CA ASP A 572 19.65 -41.91 -8.11
C ASP A 572 19.41 -43.43 -8.23
N SER A 573 18.54 -43.80 -9.17
CA SER A 573 18.19 -45.17 -9.60
C SER A 573 17.14 -45.96 -8.81
N MET A 574 15.87 -45.71 -9.13
CA MET A 574 14.86 -46.77 -9.28
C MET A 574 13.98 -46.47 -10.51
N ASP A 575 13.58 -47.53 -11.22
CA ASP A 575 12.93 -47.49 -12.54
C ASP A 575 11.75 -46.51 -12.62
N LYS A 576 11.91 -45.48 -13.46
CA LYS A 576 10.89 -44.46 -13.75
C LYS A 576 9.71 -45.09 -14.50
N VAL A 577 8.65 -45.41 -13.78
CA VAL A 577 7.34 -45.66 -14.39
C VAL A 577 6.78 -44.29 -14.79
N GLY A 578 6.64 -44.07 -16.10
CA GLY A 578 6.08 -42.82 -16.63
C GLY A 578 4.63 -42.57 -16.19
N PRO A 579 4.16 -41.32 -16.23
CA PRO A 579 2.81 -40.96 -15.80
C PRO A 579 1.75 -41.67 -16.65
N LYS A 580 0.62 -42.05 -16.04
CA LYS A 580 -0.47 -42.76 -16.71
C LYS A 580 -1.62 -41.81 -17.02
N VAL A 581 -2.11 -41.83 -18.26
CA VAL A 581 -3.19 -40.94 -18.70
C VAL A 581 -4.43 -41.75 -19.07
N LEU A 582 -5.55 -41.49 -18.40
CA LEU A 582 -6.85 -42.12 -18.68
C LEU A 582 -7.66 -41.27 -19.67
N ILE A 583 -8.05 -41.86 -20.80
CA ILE A 583 -8.99 -41.27 -21.77
C ILE A 583 -10.34 -41.98 -21.64
N LEU A 584 -11.40 -41.21 -21.37
CA LEU A 584 -12.76 -41.74 -21.26
C LEU A 584 -13.50 -41.65 -22.61
N GLY A 585 -13.92 -42.80 -23.11
CA GLY A 585 -14.62 -42.99 -24.39
C GLY A 585 -13.71 -43.47 -25.53
N ALA A 586 -14.33 -44.02 -26.58
CA ALA A 586 -13.67 -44.54 -27.79
C ALA A 586 -14.13 -43.81 -29.07
N GLY A 587 -14.41 -42.51 -28.96
CA GLY A 587 -14.86 -41.69 -30.09
C GLY A 587 -13.75 -41.41 -31.11
N ARG A 588 -14.12 -40.83 -32.26
CA ARG A 588 -13.20 -40.54 -33.39
C ARG A 588 -11.99 -39.66 -33.04
N VAL A 589 -12.05 -38.94 -31.90
CA VAL A 589 -10.98 -38.07 -31.40
C VAL A 589 -10.04 -38.76 -30.40
N CYS A 590 -10.42 -39.91 -29.85
CA CYS A 590 -9.65 -40.61 -28.82
C CYS A 590 -8.36 -41.22 -29.38
N ARG A 591 -8.39 -41.73 -30.62
CA ARG A 591 -7.21 -42.32 -31.27
C ARG A 591 -6.10 -41.29 -31.55
N PRO A 592 -6.37 -40.13 -32.21
CA PRO A 592 -5.35 -39.09 -32.38
C PRO A 592 -4.80 -38.55 -31.03
N ALA A 593 -5.63 -38.49 -29.99
CA ALA A 593 -5.18 -38.07 -28.66
C ALA A 593 -4.22 -39.10 -28.03
N ALA A 594 -4.55 -40.40 -28.12
CA ALA A 594 -3.67 -41.47 -27.64
C ALA A 594 -2.35 -41.52 -28.42
N GLU A 595 -2.36 -41.33 -29.74
CA GLU A 595 -1.16 -41.27 -30.58
C GLU A 595 -0.29 -40.05 -30.24
N PHE A 596 -0.90 -38.88 -30.01
CA PHE A 596 -0.17 -37.68 -29.63
C PHE A 596 0.52 -37.83 -28.27
N LEU A 597 -0.21 -38.31 -27.25
CA LEU A 597 0.32 -38.47 -25.89
C LEU A 597 1.43 -39.52 -25.81
N THR A 598 1.34 -40.60 -26.60
CA THR A 598 2.38 -41.65 -26.65
C THR A 598 3.58 -41.28 -27.53
N SER A 599 3.51 -40.19 -28.32
CA SER A 599 4.60 -39.74 -29.20
C SER A 599 5.67 -38.86 -28.53
N TYR A 600 5.44 -38.39 -27.30
CA TYR A 600 6.39 -37.54 -26.57
C TYR A 600 7.63 -38.32 -26.11
N GLN A 601 8.81 -37.96 -26.62
CA GLN A 601 10.08 -38.65 -26.32
C GLN A 601 10.88 -38.11 -25.12
N ASN A 602 10.44 -37.02 -24.47
CA ASN A 602 11.21 -36.32 -23.42
C ASN A 602 10.60 -36.38 -22.00
N ILE A 603 9.56 -37.20 -21.81
CA ILE A 603 8.99 -37.53 -20.49
C ILE A 603 9.06 -39.05 -20.40
N ASP A 604 9.44 -39.59 -19.24
CA ASP A 604 9.46 -41.05 -18.99
C ASP A 604 8.18 -41.70 -19.53
N GLN A 605 8.31 -42.77 -20.34
CA GLN A 605 7.29 -43.30 -21.25
C GLN A 605 5.85 -43.19 -20.71
N VAL A 606 5.08 -42.18 -21.18
CA VAL A 606 3.68 -41.98 -20.80
C VAL A 606 2.86 -43.18 -21.23
N HIS A 607 2.10 -43.78 -20.30
CA HIS A 607 1.24 -44.92 -20.57
C HIS A 607 -0.22 -44.49 -20.64
N VAL A 608 -0.88 -44.71 -21.78
CA VAL A 608 -2.26 -44.26 -22.00
C VAL A 608 -3.24 -45.41 -21.78
N VAL A 609 -4.27 -45.19 -20.97
CA VAL A 609 -5.40 -46.12 -20.82
C VAL A 609 -6.62 -45.53 -21.49
N VAL A 610 -7.17 -46.19 -22.51
CA VAL A 610 -8.46 -45.79 -23.10
C VAL A 610 -9.55 -46.65 -22.49
N ALA A 611 -10.51 -46.02 -21.82
CA ALA A 611 -11.61 -46.71 -21.16
C ALA A 611 -12.95 -46.41 -21.82
N SER A 612 -13.73 -47.43 -22.17
CA SER A 612 -15.04 -47.28 -22.83
C SER A 612 -16.06 -48.24 -22.23
N LEU A 613 -17.35 -47.90 -22.36
CA LEU A 613 -18.46 -48.76 -21.93
C LEU A 613 -18.42 -50.12 -22.65
N TYR A 614 -17.97 -50.13 -23.90
CA TYR A 614 -17.74 -51.33 -24.70
C TYR A 614 -16.24 -51.58 -24.86
N GLN A 615 -15.76 -52.69 -24.31
CA GLN A 615 -14.34 -53.09 -24.35
C GLN A 615 -13.76 -53.09 -25.77
N LYS A 616 -14.53 -53.60 -26.73
CA LYS A 616 -14.11 -53.72 -28.13
C LYS A 616 -13.77 -52.38 -28.78
N ASP A 617 -14.51 -51.32 -28.43
CA ASP A 617 -14.28 -49.99 -29.00
C ASP A 617 -12.98 -49.38 -28.43
N ALA A 618 -12.68 -49.64 -27.16
CA ALA A 618 -11.42 -49.22 -26.54
C ALA A 618 -10.22 -49.99 -27.14
N GLU A 619 -10.37 -51.30 -27.37
CA GLU A 619 -9.36 -52.14 -28.04
C GLU A 619 -9.05 -51.66 -29.46
N GLU A 620 -10.08 -51.37 -30.27
CA GLU A 620 -9.91 -50.81 -31.63
C GLU A 620 -9.23 -49.43 -31.61
N THR A 621 -9.43 -48.65 -30.55
CA THR A 621 -8.83 -47.31 -30.39
C THR A 621 -7.33 -47.38 -30.10
N VAL A 622 -6.89 -48.36 -29.30
CA VAL A 622 -5.46 -48.52 -28.93
C VAL A 622 -4.67 -49.44 -29.86
N ASP A 623 -5.35 -50.14 -30.79
CA ASP A 623 -4.71 -51.08 -31.71
C ASP A 623 -3.59 -50.42 -32.54
N GLY A 624 -2.37 -50.94 -32.38
CA GLY A 624 -1.15 -50.44 -33.02
C GLY A 624 -0.45 -49.27 -32.32
N ILE A 625 -0.97 -48.75 -31.21
CA ILE A 625 -0.34 -47.67 -30.41
C ILE A 625 0.56 -48.27 -29.34
N LYS A 626 1.86 -47.94 -29.34
CA LYS A 626 2.81 -48.38 -28.30
C LYS A 626 2.53 -47.62 -27.00
N ASN A 627 2.62 -48.32 -25.86
CA ASN A 627 2.35 -47.78 -24.52
C ASN A 627 0.90 -47.29 -24.31
N ALA A 628 -0.05 -48.00 -24.93
CA ALA A 628 -1.48 -47.80 -24.68
C ALA A 628 -2.20 -49.13 -24.38
N THR A 629 -3.19 -49.10 -23.48
CA THR A 629 -4.03 -50.26 -23.10
C THR A 629 -5.50 -49.91 -23.06
N ALA A 630 -6.37 -50.88 -23.34
CA ALA A 630 -7.81 -50.73 -23.27
C ALA A 630 -8.39 -51.20 -21.93
N ALA A 631 -9.41 -50.52 -21.43
CA ALA A 631 -10.18 -50.93 -20.27
C ALA A 631 -11.69 -50.78 -20.51
N GLN A 632 -12.48 -51.68 -19.91
CA GLN A 632 -13.93 -51.54 -19.92
C GLN A 632 -14.33 -50.71 -18.70
N LEU A 633 -15.10 -49.65 -18.91
CA LEU A 633 -15.56 -48.79 -17.84
C LEU A 633 -16.94 -48.22 -18.15
N ASP A 634 -17.87 -48.45 -17.23
CA ASP A 634 -19.06 -47.62 -17.11
C ASP A 634 -18.72 -46.42 -16.22
N VAL A 635 -18.74 -45.21 -16.79
CA VAL A 635 -18.40 -43.97 -16.06
C VAL A 635 -19.40 -43.67 -14.94
N SER A 636 -20.59 -44.27 -14.98
CA SER A 636 -21.57 -44.18 -13.88
C SER A 636 -21.21 -45.04 -12.67
N ASP A 637 -20.30 -46.01 -12.82
CA ASP A 637 -19.70 -46.75 -11.71
C ASP A 637 -18.50 -45.96 -11.14
N THR A 638 -18.80 -45.17 -10.11
CA THR A 638 -17.82 -44.30 -9.45
C THR A 638 -16.69 -45.06 -8.77
N GLU A 639 -16.90 -46.31 -8.36
CA GLU A 639 -15.87 -47.12 -7.69
C GLU A 639 -14.83 -47.60 -8.72
N SER A 640 -15.30 -48.14 -9.84
CA SER A 640 -14.44 -48.55 -10.95
C SER A 640 -13.70 -47.38 -11.58
N LEU A 641 -14.35 -46.22 -11.73
CA LEU A 641 -13.71 -45.00 -12.23
C LEU A 641 -12.64 -44.50 -11.25
N SER A 642 -12.94 -44.45 -9.96
CA SER A 642 -11.98 -44.03 -8.92
C SER A 642 -10.75 -44.95 -8.89
N ASN A 643 -10.94 -46.25 -9.05
CA ASN A 643 -9.85 -47.21 -9.12
C ASN A 643 -8.93 -46.95 -10.32
N LEU A 644 -9.49 -46.67 -11.52
CA LEU A 644 -8.70 -46.36 -12.71
C LEU A 644 -7.98 -45.00 -12.62
N VAL A 645 -8.62 -43.97 -12.03
CA VAL A 645 -7.99 -42.66 -11.81
C VAL A 645 -6.87 -42.74 -10.77
N SER A 646 -7.02 -43.57 -9.74
CA SER A 646 -5.99 -43.75 -8.70
C SER A 646 -4.72 -44.48 -9.17
N GLN A 647 -4.80 -45.15 -10.32
CA GLN A 647 -3.67 -45.81 -10.98
C GLN A 647 -2.90 -44.86 -11.93
N GLY A 648 -3.39 -43.63 -12.13
CA GLY A 648 -2.90 -42.58 -13.03
C GLY A 648 -1.71 -41.78 -12.49
#